data_AF-A0A934S6B5-F1
#
_entry.id   AF-A0A934S6B5-F1
#
_cell.length_a   1.000
_cell.length_b   1.000
_cell.length_c   1.000
_cell.angle_alpha   90.00
_cell.angle_beta   90.00
_cell.angle_gamma   90.00
#
_symmetry.space_group_name_H-M   'P 1'
#
loop_
_entity.id
_entity.type
_entity.pdbx_description
1 polymer ?
#
loop_
_entity_poly.entity_id
_entity_poly.type
_entity_poly.pdbx_seq_one_letter_code
_entity_poly.pdbx_strand_id
1 'polypeptide(L)'
;MIITRKTKVPLHWTFYAQLPLLLSIYGAFVINAPFLLLIKKFIDNPAAIMGLISIEIYISIMGTPFISWLSDHIWTRWGRRKFFFVIADVGRALCLIAMPFAPNLWSLIILRWLFGAAGDFAGMTQALIYEVVPPPQRGRLSGFFQGSIQFGNILFFFLLLGRFDDYYFMGPFAQVTALNGGAIMFWLAAILLFGIAAYEGLGFKEIKPPDAKNLNSGRKPGQSIFVHFFKNFFKDVLSKDLLPVYLVTLIVAMFNVQLGVFLPLLYTEQWGYSLQEMGNTLAIGAVFAISFALLSGWFADRYGKMMTFVLANVGSLGMNVFYFIWVYNQPDFRPTLVQIVVIGNVTAIFLMIKGVVGFPLMMEYVERSRMGAANAGIQISQSIFRNGLLFFVGVWLAWWSYWFLPQAGYNVSLTFPEEKSEEQLVSQLQSAGVNPEELVLRPEHQFGVDGETSMRWWIHQNDKEAQELLEEKKKLKNELGSLETKADSPFLEATEAEEIQSQIAARETRITEIDQKLEAGVDSLKAKLMPALEQSLYEAGSQIRSASFSNETLSLGLTTIEEFDESLTERLITNISGPQFALVRNQNENAATRWSPDVSIESIQGQTPGVNIDLSFDPIFLDLYEGFYRKTESNEKSFEASSAIISLVRALIGRGPNRFELSVDQSNEDASSISIELTLLERALIDDLELIAEGISEEKLISDVALASTSPSEHQLTLTLEQSDKDIGELQPRAIEASERIDELLGQRGSLNPLIVESYIRVSDTLAASPFYVTIPENTTKSAYSEREYEYFFSSKTLEIATDIIGFFIIIFLLIMEKRGVIHRFGAEEDENR
;
A
#
# COMPACT_ATOMS: atom_id res chain seq x y z
N MET A 1 -12.50 -1.80 43.29
CA MET A 1 -11.07 -2.05 43.55
C MET A 1 -10.76 -3.50 43.25
N ILE A 2 -9.87 -3.74 42.29
CA ILE A 2 -9.41 -5.06 41.85
C ILE A 2 -8.31 -5.54 42.80
N ILE A 3 -8.43 -6.77 43.28
CA ILE A 3 -7.51 -7.36 44.27
C ILE A 3 -6.83 -8.57 43.64
N THR A 4 -5.50 -8.63 43.76
CA THR A 4 -4.66 -9.74 43.28
C THR A 4 -4.88 -11.03 44.08
N ARG A 5 -4.56 -12.19 43.49
CA ARG A 5 -4.54 -13.52 44.16
C ARG A 5 -5.88 -14.06 44.66
N LYS A 6 -6.97 -13.79 43.95
CA LYS A 6 -8.28 -14.44 44.19
C LYS A 6 -8.42 -15.74 43.40
N THR A 7 -9.10 -16.74 43.96
CA THR A 7 -9.40 -18.02 43.28
C THR A 7 -10.47 -17.88 42.20
N LYS A 8 -11.38 -16.90 42.33
CA LYS A 8 -12.40 -16.58 41.33
C LYS A 8 -12.66 -15.07 41.32
N VAL A 9 -12.77 -14.46 40.14
CA VAL A 9 -13.18 -13.05 39.99
C VAL A 9 -14.46 -12.94 39.14
N PRO A 10 -15.28 -11.89 39.35
CA PRO A 10 -16.40 -11.58 38.46
C PRO A 10 -15.95 -11.36 37.02
N LEU A 11 -16.78 -11.70 36.03
CA LEU A 11 -16.40 -11.57 34.61
C LEU A 11 -16.04 -10.13 34.21
N HIS A 12 -16.72 -9.12 34.75
CA HIS A 12 -16.36 -7.73 34.47
C HIS A 12 -14.96 -7.36 34.97
N TRP A 13 -14.43 -8.02 36.02
CA TRP A 13 -13.05 -7.80 36.47
C TRP A 13 -12.02 -8.25 35.43
N THR A 14 -12.30 -9.28 34.64
CA THR A 14 -11.36 -9.72 33.60
C THR A 14 -11.25 -8.67 32.49
N PHE A 15 -12.37 -8.04 32.12
CA PHE A 15 -12.37 -6.91 31.18
C PHE A 15 -11.65 -5.67 31.75
N TYR A 16 -11.95 -5.30 32.99
CA TYR A 16 -11.36 -4.12 33.63
C TYR A 16 -9.87 -4.28 33.94
N ALA A 17 -9.41 -5.50 34.28
CA ALA A 17 -8.02 -5.75 34.61
C ALA A 17 -7.07 -5.50 33.42
N GLN A 18 -7.50 -5.79 32.19
CA GLN A 18 -6.70 -5.64 30.98
C GLN A 18 -6.76 -4.23 30.33
N LEU A 19 -7.68 -3.37 30.77
CA LEU A 19 -7.81 -2.02 30.22
C LEU A 19 -6.49 -1.24 30.19
N PRO A 20 -5.63 -1.27 31.23
CA PRO A 20 -4.39 -0.51 31.18
C PRO A 20 -3.47 -0.93 30.04
N LEU A 21 -3.34 -2.24 29.83
CA LEU A 21 -2.56 -2.79 28.73
C LEU A 21 -3.15 -2.43 27.36
N LEU A 22 -4.47 -2.56 27.21
CA LEU A 22 -5.17 -2.22 25.95
C LEU A 22 -5.00 -0.75 25.60
N LEU A 23 -5.25 0.13 26.56
CA LEU A 23 -5.15 1.58 26.36
C LEU A 23 -3.70 2.03 26.17
N SER A 24 -2.72 1.34 26.78
CA SER A 24 -1.29 1.53 26.51
C SER A 24 -0.92 1.18 25.07
N ILE A 25 -1.48 0.09 24.53
CA ILE A 25 -1.31 -0.29 23.12
C ILE A 25 -1.91 0.76 22.18
N TYR A 26 -3.09 1.30 22.51
CA TYR A 26 -3.69 2.39 21.71
C TYR A 26 -2.88 3.68 21.79
N GLY A 27 -2.29 3.99 22.96
CA GLY A 27 -1.32 5.08 23.07
C GLY A 27 -0.14 4.90 22.11
N ALA A 28 0.34 3.67 21.92
CA ALA A 28 1.40 3.37 20.96
C ALA A 28 0.95 3.50 19.48
N PHE A 29 -0.30 3.19 19.15
CA PHE A 29 -0.85 3.43 17.80
C PHE A 29 -0.84 4.92 17.45
N VAL A 30 -1.27 5.77 18.38
CA VAL A 30 -1.26 7.24 18.22
C VAL A 30 0.15 7.79 18.14
N ILE A 31 1.17 7.06 18.57
CA ILE A 31 2.55 7.53 18.45
C ILE A 31 3.11 7.15 17.09
N ASN A 32 3.04 5.88 16.71
CA ASN A 32 3.82 5.40 15.56
C ASN A 32 3.46 6.10 14.24
N ALA A 33 2.17 6.35 13.97
CA ALA A 33 1.76 7.03 12.74
C ALA A 33 1.96 8.58 12.80
N PRO A 34 1.38 9.31 13.76
CA PRO A 34 1.63 10.75 13.95
C PRO A 34 3.10 11.14 14.12
N PHE A 35 3.92 10.34 14.80
CA PHE A 35 5.34 10.62 14.99
C PHE A 35 6.12 10.52 13.68
N LEU A 36 5.77 9.56 12.81
CA LEU A 36 6.33 9.45 11.46
C LEU A 36 6.09 10.77 10.70
N LEU A 37 4.86 11.29 10.77
CA LEU A 37 4.48 12.55 10.13
C LEU A 37 5.18 13.77 10.74
N LEU A 38 5.44 13.78 12.06
CA LEU A 38 6.25 14.83 12.69
C LEU A 38 7.73 14.76 12.28
N ILE A 39 8.31 13.56 12.16
CA ILE A 39 9.68 13.40 11.68
C ILE A 39 9.82 13.86 10.22
N LYS A 40 8.81 13.60 9.38
CA LYS A 40 8.79 14.08 7.99
C LYS A 40 8.97 15.59 7.87
N LYS A 41 8.66 16.39 8.90
CA LYS A 41 8.95 17.84 8.91
C LYS A 41 10.44 18.19 8.98
N PHE A 42 11.29 17.22 9.33
CA PHE A 42 12.72 17.43 9.58
C PHE A 42 13.61 16.53 8.72
N ILE A 43 13.10 15.40 8.21
CA ILE A 43 13.81 14.44 7.37
C ILE A 43 12.81 13.85 6.38
N ASP A 44 13.11 13.94 5.09
CA ASP A 44 12.25 13.37 4.05
C ASP A 44 12.70 11.97 3.58
N ASN A 45 13.94 11.57 3.87
CA ASN A 45 14.47 10.26 3.52
C ASN A 45 13.80 9.13 4.35
N PRO A 46 12.94 8.28 3.74
CA PRO A 46 12.18 7.26 4.48
C PRO A 46 13.08 6.20 5.14
N ALA A 47 14.22 5.87 4.53
CA ALA A 47 15.17 4.91 5.10
C ALA A 47 15.86 5.46 6.35
N ALA A 48 16.19 6.76 6.38
CA ALA A 48 16.71 7.42 7.57
C ALA A 48 15.66 7.47 8.70
N ILE A 49 14.39 7.73 8.37
CA ILE A 49 13.28 7.70 9.33
C ILE A 49 13.14 6.31 9.95
N MET A 50 13.09 5.26 9.11
CA MET A 50 12.98 3.87 9.58
C MET A 50 14.21 3.46 10.40
N GLY A 51 15.41 3.88 9.98
CA GLY A 51 16.64 3.70 10.74
C GLY A 51 16.55 4.32 12.14
N LEU A 52 16.13 5.58 12.24
CA LEU A 52 15.99 6.29 13.52
C LEU A 52 14.94 5.68 14.44
N ILE A 53 13.80 5.24 13.90
CA ILE A 53 12.77 4.52 14.66
C ILE A 53 13.33 3.18 15.16
N SER A 54 14.13 2.48 14.36
CA SER A 54 14.72 1.19 14.75
C SER A 54 15.72 1.30 15.91
N ILE A 55 16.42 2.44 16.04
CA ILE A 55 17.39 2.68 17.15
C ILE A 55 16.71 2.55 18.52
N GLU A 56 15.48 3.03 18.66
CA GLU A 56 14.70 2.89 19.90
C GLU A 56 14.56 1.41 20.31
N ILE A 57 14.28 0.52 19.36
CA ILE A 57 14.11 -0.92 19.62
C ILE A 57 15.39 -1.48 20.25
N TYR A 58 16.56 -1.09 19.76
CA TYR A 58 17.84 -1.54 20.30
C TYR A 58 18.14 -0.95 21.69
N ILE A 59 17.71 0.29 21.97
CA ILE A 59 17.84 0.91 23.30
C ILE A 59 16.93 0.18 24.31
N SER A 60 15.70 -0.15 23.91
CA SER A 60 14.70 -0.77 24.80
C SER A 60 14.78 -2.30 24.90
N ILE A 61 15.56 -2.97 24.05
CA ILE A 61 15.64 -4.45 24.03
C ILE A 61 16.00 -5.05 25.39
N MET A 62 16.87 -4.37 26.15
CA MET A 62 17.29 -4.78 27.49
C MET A 62 16.59 -4.01 28.62
N GLY A 63 15.91 -2.90 28.30
CA GLY A 63 15.19 -2.07 29.28
C GLY A 63 14.04 -2.81 29.94
N THR A 64 13.09 -3.31 29.13
CA THR A 64 11.94 -4.08 29.63
C THR A 64 12.34 -5.32 30.44
N PRO A 65 13.28 -6.18 29.99
CA PRO A 65 13.77 -7.29 30.78
C PRO A 65 14.41 -6.89 32.11
N PHE A 66 15.19 -5.80 32.12
CA PHE A 66 15.82 -5.28 33.33
C PHE A 66 14.79 -4.81 34.37
N ILE A 67 13.80 -4.03 33.95
CA ILE A 67 12.74 -3.54 34.86
C ILE A 67 11.86 -4.69 35.34
N SER A 68 11.57 -5.67 34.47
CA SER A 68 10.83 -6.88 34.85
C SER A 68 11.52 -7.64 35.98
N TRP A 69 12.83 -7.87 35.85
CA TRP A 69 13.65 -8.48 36.91
C TRP A 69 13.68 -7.62 38.18
N LEU A 70 13.84 -6.30 38.03
CA LEU A 70 13.93 -5.37 39.15
C LEU A 70 12.65 -5.36 40.00
N SER A 71 11.48 -5.43 39.37
CA SER A 71 10.19 -5.43 40.06
C SER A 71 9.96 -6.63 40.96
N ASP A 72 10.52 -7.79 40.60
CA ASP A 72 10.35 -9.01 41.39
C ASP A 72 11.20 -8.97 42.68
N HIS A 73 12.15 -8.02 42.77
CA HIS A 73 13.09 -7.87 43.88
C HIS A 73 12.87 -6.60 44.72
N ILE A 74 11.88 -5.77 44.37
CA ILE A 74 11.54 -4.52 45.07
C ILE A 74 10.09 -4.56 45.55
N TRP A 75 9.86 -4.18 46.81
CA TRP A 75 8.52 -3.93 47.34
C TRP A 75 8.42 -2.49 47.86
N THR A 76 7.55 -1.67 47.25
CA THR A 76 7.35 -0.27 47.65
C THR A 76 6.13 -0.10 48.56
N ARG A 77 5.95 1.09 49.14
CA ARG A 77 4.75 1.43 49.95
C ARG A 77 3.46 1.45 49.11
N TRP A 78 3.57 1.55 47.78
CA TRP A 78 2.44 1.61 46.85
C TRP A 78 2.15 0.28 46.14
N GLY A 79 2.94 -0.77 46.37
CA GLY A 79 2.81 -2.09 45.73
C GLY A 79 4.13 -2.59 45.14
N ARG A 80 4.11 -3.75 44.46
CA ARG A 80 5.29 -4.30 43.77
C ARG A 80 5.42 -3.74 42.36
N ARG A 81 4.34 -3.78 41.57
CA ARG A 81 4.37 -3.45 40.13
C ARG A 81 3.66 -2.14 39.79
N LYS A 82 2.64 -1.77 40.56
CA LYS A 82 1.85 -0.54 40.41
C LYS A 82 2.68 0.74 40.36
N PHE A 83 3.75 0.83 41.16
CA PHE A 83 4.63 2.00 41.15
C PHE A 83 5.30 2.21 39.79
N PHE A 84 5.77 1.14 39.17
CA PHE A 84 6.45 1.21 37.88
C PHE A 84 5.49 1.58 36.76
N PHE A 85 4.24 1.10 36.78
CA PHE A 85 3.25 1.47 35.76
C PHE A 85 2.84 2.94 35.82
N VAL A 86 2.56 3.46 37.01
CA VAL A 86 2.20 4.87 37.17
C VAL A 86 3.34 5.77 36.68
N ILE A 87 4.60 5.41 36.96
CA ILE A 87 5.76 6.14 36.44
C ILE A 87 5.86 6.01 34.92
N ALA A 88 5.65 4.81 34.37
CA ALA A 88 5.70 4.56 32.93
C ALA A 88 4.68 5.44 32.18
N ASP A 89 3.42 5.40 32.60
CA ASP A 89 2.33 6.08 31.90
C ASP A 89 2.37 7.59 32.09
N VAL A 90 2.75 8.09 33.27
CA VAL A 90 2.98 9.52 33.48
C VAL A 90 4.18 10.02 32.67
N GLY A 91 5.30 9.29 32.67
CA GLY A 91 6.48 9.65 31.90
C GLY A 91 6.21 9.69 30.40
N ARG A 92 5.50 8.68 29.89
CA ARG A 92 5.02 8.62 28.51
C ARG A 92 4.07 9.77 28.18
N ALA A 93 3.08 10.06 29.02
CA ALA A 93 2.12 11.14 28.81
C ALA A 93 2.80 12.52 28.72
N LEU A 94 3.79 12.78 29.59
CA LEU A 94 4.57 14.02 29.55
C LEU A 94 5.38 14.15 28.27
N CYS A 95 5.98 13.06 27.78
CA CYS A 95 6.69 13.06 26.50
C CYS A 95 5.74 13.38 25.34
N LEU A 96 4.52 12.82 25.34
CA LEU A 96 3.52 13.11 24.29
C LEU A 96 3.04 14.55 24.30
N ILE A 97 2.87 15.18 25.46
CA ILE A 97 2.55 16.61 25.52
C ILE A 97 3.67 17.47 24.94
N ALA A 98 4.92 17.06 25.14
CA ALA A 98 6.10 17.80 24.69
C ALA A 98 6.43 17.60 23.20
N MET A 99 6.09 16.45 22.59
CA MET A 99 6.45 16.11 21.20
C MET A 99 5.99 17.14 20.15
N PRO A 100 4.75 17.66 20.18
CA PRO A 100 4.30 18.69 19.22
C PRO A 100 5.11 19.99 19.28
N PHE A 101 5.79 20.25 20.40
CA PHE A 101 6.57 21.46 20.65
C PHE A 101 8.07 21.28 20.41
N ALA A 102 8.50 20.14 19.86
CA ALA A 102 9.90 19.86 19.59
C ALA A 102 10.45 20.85 18.53
N PRO A 103 11.42 21.73 18.88
CA PRO A 103 11.91 22.76 17.95
C PRO A 103 12.87 22.22 16.87
N ASN A 104 13.45 21.04 17.09
CA ASN A 104 14.39 20.42 16.16
C ASN A 104 14.31 18.89 16.21
N LEU A 105 14.83 18.23 15.17
CA LEU A 105 14.84 16.78 15.02
C LEU A 105 15.38 16.04 16.26
N TRP A 106 16.51 16.49 16.82
CA TRP A 106 17.14 15.80 17.96
C TRP A 106 16.29 15.86 19.22
N SER A 107 15.61 16.99 19.48
CA SER A 107 14.67 17.09 20.59
C SER A 107 13.50 16.12 20.42
N LEU A 108 13.00 15.93 19.20
CA LEU A 108 11.93 14.98 18.88
C LEU A 108 12.41 13.52 19.04
N ILE A 109 13.61 13.19 18.57
CA ILE A 109 14.23 11.86 18.74
C ILE A 109 14.46 11.55 20.22
N ILE A 110 15.01 12.50 21.00
CA ILE A 110 15.25 12.33 22.43
C ILE A 110 13.92 12.11 23.16
N LEU A 111 12.87 12.88 22.83
CA LEU A 111 11.53 12.67 23.40
C LEU A 111 10.99 11.27 23.04
N ARG A 112 11.27 10.76 21.84
CA ARG A 112 10.88 9.39 21.45
C ARG A 112 11.63 8.33 22.23
N TRP A 113 12.94 8.50 22.44
CA TRP A 113 13.73 7.58 23.25
C TRP A 113 13.34 7.62 24.73
N LEU A 114 13.06 8.80 25.27
CA LEU A 114 12.52 8.95 26.62
C LEU A 114 11.14 8.30 26.75
N PHE A 115 10.29 8.41 25.73
CA PHE A 115 9.03 7.70 25.67
C PHE A 115 9.22 6.18 25.70
N GLY A 116 10.14 5.65 24.88
CA GLY A 116 10.47 4.22 24.83
C GLY A 116 11.03 3.72 26.17
N ALA A 117 11.98 4.44 26.76
CA ALA A 117 12.57 4.13 28.05
C ALA A 117 11.57 4.22 29.21
N ALA A 118 10.68 5.22 29.22
CA ALA A 118 9.55 5.27 30.14
C ALA A 118 8.63 4.06 29.93
N GLY A 119 8.49 3.62 28.69
CA GLY A 119 7.70 2.47 28.33
C GLY A 119 8.24 1.11 28.75
N ASP A 120 9.55 0.99 28.88
CA ASP A 120 10.16 -0.22 29.43
C ASP A 120 9.68 -0.51 30.86
N PHE A 121 9.31 0.53 31.61
CA PHE A 121 8.72 0.36 32.94
C PHE A 121 7.31 -0.26 32.92
N ALA A 122 6.59 -0.19 31.79
CA ALA A 122 5.29 -0.83 31.59
C ALA A 122 5.39 -2.28 31.12
N GLY A 123 6.58 -2.83 30.88
CA GLY A 123 6.77 -4.19 30.35
C GLY A 123 6.22 -5.35 31.21
N MET A 124 5.70 -5.04 32.41
CA MET A 124 5.20 -5.99 33.39
C MET A 124 3.67 -6.05 33.46
N THR A 125 2.93 -5.24 32.68
CA THR A 125 1.48 -5.07 32.83
C THR A 125 0.77 -6.40 32.66
N GLN A 126 1.21 -7.19 31.68
CA GLN A 126 0.76 -8.56 31.46
C GLN A 126 0.87 -9.40 32.73
N ALA A 127 2.03 -9.42 33.37
CA ALA A 127 2.27 -10.21 34.57
C ALA A 127 1.37 -9.79 35.76
N LEU A 128 1.03 -8.49 35.89
CA LEU A 128 0.05 -8.03 36.89
C LEU A 128 -1.37 -8.53 36.57
N ILE A 129 -1.79 -8.47 35.31
CA ILE A 129 -3.12 -8.93 34.87
C ILE A 129 -3.30 -10.42 35.18
N TYR A 130 -2.29 -11.24 34.89
CA TYR A 130 -2.34 -12.68 35.14
C TYR A 130 -2.26 -13.06 36.63
N GLU A 131 -1.85 -12.14 37.51
CA GLU A 131 -1.95 -12.28 38.98
C GLU A 131 -3.32 -11.89 39.54
N VAL A 132 -4.09 -11.10 38.79
CA VAL A 132 -5.47 -10.75 39.11
C VAL A 132 -6.43 -11.83 38.64
N VAL A 133 -6.27 -12.31 37.40
CA VAL A 133 -7.21 -13.23 36.77
C VAL A 133 -6.78 -14.69 36.98
N PRO A 134 -7.63 -15.49 37.63
CA PRO A 134 -7.31 -16.89 37.90
C PRO A 134 -7.30 -17.72 36.61
N PRO A 135 -6.54 -18.82 36.60
CA PRO A 135 -6.29 -19.66 35.42
C PRO A 135 -7.52 -20.15 34.64
N PRO A 136 -8.63 -20.56 35.30
CA PRO A 136 -9.86 -20.98 34.62
C PRO A 136 -10.59 -19.86 33.85
N GLN A 137 -10.16 -18.61 33.99
CA GLN A 137 -10.78 -17.44 33.35
C GLN A 137 -9.80 -16.72 32.40
N ARG A 138 -8.60 -17.27 32.17
CA ARG A 138 -7.56 -16.64 31.34
C ARG A 138 -7.87 -16.72 29.85
N GLY A 139 -8.58 -17.74 29.38
CA GLY A 139 -9.06 -17.81 28.00
C GLY A 139 -10.03 -16.67 27.72
N ARG A 140 -11.03 -16.45 28.58
CA ARG A 140 -11.95 -15.31 28.47
C ARG A 140 -11.26 -13.95 28.55
N LEU A 141 -10.27 -13.81 29.45
CA LEU A 141 -9.43 -12.61 29.50
C LEU A 141 -8.78 -12.34 28.13
N SER A 142 -8.07 -13.33 27.56
CA SER A 142 -7.43 -13.17 26.25
C SER A 142 -8.43 -12.97 25.11
N GLY A 143 -9.63 -13.55 25.20
CA GLY A 143 -10.71 -13.31 24.24
C GLY A 143 -11.20 -11.86 24.27
N PHE A 144 -11.46 -11.32 25.47
CA PHE A 144 -11.77 -9.89 25.62
C PHE A 144 -10.61 -9.01 25.18
N PHE A 145 -9.36 -9.40 25.46
CA PHE A 145 -8.18 -8.66 25.05
C PHE A 145 -8.14 -8.52 23.52
N GLN A 146 -8.21 -9.63 22.79
CA GLN A 146 -8.15 -9.62 21.32
C GLN A 146 -9.36 -8.92 20.69
N GLY A 147 -10.57 -9.13 21.24
CA GLY A 147 -11.76 -8.42 20.78
C GLY A 147 -11.65 -6.90 20.98
N SER A 148 -11.10 -6.47 22.12
CA SER A 148 -10.80 -5.05 22.34
C SER A 148 -9.79 -4.52 21.32
N ILE A 149 -8.65 -5.18 21.12
CA ILE A 149 -7.63 -4.74 20.14
C ILE A 149 -8.23 -4.47 18.76
N GLN A 150 -9.07 -5.38 18.26
CA GLN A 150 -9.71 -5.21 16.95
C GLN A 150 -10.71 -4.05 16.91
N PHE A 151 -11.45 -3.83 18.00
CA PHE A 151 -12.29 -2.64 18.14
C PHE A 151 -11.47 -1.34 18.15
N GLY A 152 -10.30 -1.35 18.80
CA GLY A 152 -9.34 -0.25 18.78
C GLY A 152 -8.78 0.02 17.38
N ASN A 153 -8.49 -1.02 16.60
CA ASN A 153 -8.06 -0.88 15.21
C ASN A 153 -9.12 -0.15 14.37
N ILE A 154 -10.40 -0.51 14.51
CA ILE A 154 -11.49 0.18 13.82
C ILE A 154 -11.53 1.65 14.24
N LEU A 155 -11.54 1.95 15.54
CA LEU A 155 -11.55 3.34 16.04
C LEU A 155 -10.34 4.14 15.55
N PHE A 156 -9.14 3.54 15.57
CA PHE A 156 -7.93 4.23 15.17
C PHE A 156 -7.88 4.52 13.66
N PHE A 157 -8.04 3.49 12.83
CA PHE A 157 -7.94 3.64 11.37
C PHE A 157 -9.14 4.37 10.76
N PHE A 158 -10.36 4.18 11.28
CA PHE A 158 -11.57 4.80 10.73
C PHE A 158 -11.82 6.23 11.27
N LEU A 159 -11.54 6.51 12.55
CA LEU A 159 -11.97 7.77 13.20
C LEU A 159 -10.82 8.74 13.46
N LEU A 160 -9.62 8.26 13.79
CA LEU A 160 -8.49 9.11 14.19
C LEU A 160 -7.52 9.39 13.03
N LEU A 161 -7.13 8.37 12.26
CA LEU A 161 -6.14 8.53 11.19
C LEU A 161 -6.68 9.36 10.02
N GLY A 162 -7.94 9.15 9.62
CA GLY A 162 -8.57 9.87 8.51
C GLY A 162 -8.90 11.35 8.77
N ARG A 163 -8.69 11.84 10.00
CA ARG A 163 -8.98 13.23 10.43
C ARG A 163 -7.72 13.95 10.93
N PHE A 164 -6.55 13.43 10.56
CA PHE A 164 -5.25 13.94 10.99
C PHE A 164 -4.99 15.37 10.46
N ASP A 165 -5.42 15.65 9.23
CA ASP A 165 -5.20 16.92 8.53
C ASP A 165 -6.34 17.94 8.71
N ASP A 166 -7.39 17.59 9.46
CA ASP A 166 -8.52 18.50 9.73
C ASP A 166 -8.05 19.68 10.62
N TYR A 167 -8.24 20.92 10.13
CA TYR A 167 -8.01 22.14 10.91
C TYR A 167 -9.25 22.49 11.74
N TYR A 168 -9.13 22.43 13.07
CA TYR A 168 -10.23 22.77 13.99
C TYR A 168 -10.11 24.21 14.51
N PHE A 169 -11.08 25.06 14.16
CA PHE A 169 -11.16 26.43 14.67
C PHE A 169 -11.64 26.44 16.14
N MET A 170 -10.75 26.74 17.09
CA MET A 170 -11.05 26.79 18.53
C MET A 170 -10.97 28.23 19.09
N GLY A 171 -11.79 29.14 18.55
CA GLY A 171 -12.17 30.40 19.21
C GLY A 171 -11.03 31.17 19.93
N PRO A 172 -11.23 31.67 21.17
CA PRO A 172 -10.35 32.67 21.80
C PRO A 172 -8.93 32.20 22.17
N PHE A 173 -8.55 30.95 21.86
CA PHE A 173 -7.19 30.43 22.03
C PHE A 173 -6.36 30.46 20.74
N ALA A 174 -6.90 31.00 19.64
CA ALA A 174 -6.24 31.11 18.33
C ALA A 174 -4.90 31.88 18.36
N GLN A 175 -4.67 32.73 19.37
CA GLN A 175 -3.45 33.54 19.48
C GLN A 175 -2.25 32.81 20.09
N VAL A 176 -2.42 31.59 20.60
CA VAL A 176 -1.31 30.86 21.27
C VAL A 176 -0.67 29.80 20.37
N THR A 177 -1.40 29.20 19.42
CA THR A 177 -0.84 28.23 18.44
C THR A 177 -1.86 27.91 17.33
N ALA A 178 -1.44 27.87 16.06
CA ALA A 178 -2.17 27.18 15.00
C ALA A 178 -2.07 25.66 15.25
N LEU A 179 -3.03 25.09 15.98
CA LEU A 179 -3.03 23.66 16.34
C LEU A 179 -3.46 22.81 15.14
N ASN A 180 -2.50 22.12 14.53
CA ASN A 180 -2.73 21.04 13.57
C ASN A 180 -3.35 19.82 14.30
N GLY A 181 -4.26 19.09 13.65
CA GLY A 181 -4.92 17.87 14.18
C GLY A 181 -3.95 16.83 14.77
N GLY A 182 -2.70 16.80 14.29
CA GLY A 182 -1.62 16.01 14.88
C GLY A 182 -1.36 16.32 16.37
N ALA A 183 -1.33 17.58 16.78
CA ALA A 183 -1.09 17.97 18.18
C ALA A 183 -2.23 17.52 19.11
N ILE A 184 -3.47 17.60 18.62
CA ILE A 184 -4.67 17.14 19.34
C ILE A 184 -4.59 15.64 19.60
N MET A 185 -4.11 14.85 18.63
CA MET A 185 -3.92 13.41 18.82
C MET A 185 -2.89 13.07 19.89
N PHE A 186 -1.73 13.74 19.90
CA PHE A 186 -0.74 13.56 20.96
C PHE A 186 -1.31 13.88 22.35
N TRP A 187 -2.11 14.94 22.46
CA TRP A 187 -2.74 15.31 23.73
C TRP A 187 -3.86 14.37 24.15
N LEU A 188 -4.69 13.89 23.22
CA LEU A 188 -5.69 12.86 23.50
C LEU A 188 -5.03 11.58 24.01
N ALA A 189 -3.93 11.14 23.38
CA ALA A 189 -3.15 10.01 23.86
C ALA A 189 -2.52 10.29 25.24
N ALA A 190 -2.02 11.49 25.50
CA ALA A 190 -1.50 11.87 26.81
C ALA A 190 -2.58 11.85 27.90
N ILE A 191 -3.77 12.40 27.62
CA ILE A 191 -4.92 12.38 28.53
C ILE A 191 -5.34 10.93 28.81
N LEU A 192 -5.35 10.08 27.79
CA LEU A 192 -5.63 8.66 27.94
C LEU A 192 -4.63 8.01 28.90
N LEU A 193 -3.32 8.22 28.69
CA LEU A 193 -2.27 7.67 29.56
C LEU A 193 -2.36 8.19 31.00
N PHE A 194 -2.68 9.48 31.22
CA PHE A 194 -2.94 9.99 32.58
C PHE A 194 -4.16 9.33 33.22
N GLY A 195 -5.22 9.12 32.44
CA GLY A 195 -6.41 8.40 32.86
C GLY A 195 -6.09 6.96 33.28
N ILE A 196 -5.22 6.27 32.53
CA ILE A 196 -4.72 4.94 32.86
C ILE A 196 -3.90 4.97 34.15
N ALA A 197 -2.94 5.89 34.27
CA ALA A 197 -2.10 6.00 35.47
C ALA A 197 -2.95 6.23 36.73
N ALA A 198 -4.00 7.05 36.64
CA ALA A 198 -4.95 7.26 37.72
C ALA A 198 -5.79 6.00 37.99
N TYR A 199 -6.27 5.33 36.94
CA TYR A 199 -7.04 4.10 37.05
C TYR A 199 -6.23 2.97 37.70
N GLU A 200 -4.97 2.78 37.33
CA GLU A 200 -4.08 1.81 37.93
C GLU A 200 -3.71 2.19 39.37
N GLY A 201 -3.37 3.46 39.55
CA GLY A 201 -3.02 4.12 40.81
C GLY A 201 -4.10 4.00 41.89
N LEU A 202 -5.38 3.96 41.52
CA LEU A 202 -6.50 3.88 42.45
C LEU A 202 -7.22 2.53 42.42
N GLY A 203 -7.20 1.85 41.26
CA GLY A 203 -8.01 0.67 40.97
C GLY A 203 -7.44 -0.65 41.52
N PHE A 204 -6.12 -0.81 41.56
CA PHE A 204 -5.47 -2.07 41.94
C PHE A 204 -4.94 -2.05 43.38
N LYS A 205 -5.18 -3.16 44.10
CA LYS A 205 -4.61 -3.46 45.41
C LYS A 205 -3.78 -4.75 45.37
N GLU A 206 -2.47 -4.60 45.53
CA GLU A 206 -1.50 -5.70 45.52
C GLU A 206 -1.30 -6.29 46.92
N ILE A 207 -1.14 -7.62 47.00
CA ILE A 207 -0.87 -8.35 48.25
C ILE A 207 0.55 -8.91 48.20
N LYS A 208 1.33 -8.71 49.28
CA LYS A 208 2.73 -9.14 49.35
C LYS A 208 2.86 -10.68 49.31
N PRO A 209 3.69 -11.24 48.41
CA PRO A 209 4.03 -12.66 48.44
C PRO A 209 4.76 -13.06 49.73
N PRO A 210 4.49 -14.26 50.29
CA PRO A 210 5.29 -14.81 51.40
C PRO A 210 6.78 -14.96 51.04
N ASP A 211 7.09 -15.38 49.80
CA ASP A 211 8.45 -15.68 49.33
C ASP A 211 9.12 -14.53 48.55
N ALA A 212 8.74 -13.27 48.83
CA ALA A 212 9.28 -12.13 48.09
C ALA A 212 10.80 -11.97 48.33
N LYS A 213 11.60 -12.06 47.25
CA LYS A 213 13.05 -11.82 47.29
C LYS A 213 13.33 -10.33 47.45
N ASN A 214 14.40 -10.00 48.19
CA ASN A 214 14.89 -8.63 48.32
C ASN A 214 16.03 -8.36 47.32
N LEU A 215 16.27 -7.09 47.01
CA LEU A 215 17.35 -6.64 46.10
C LEU A 215 18.77 -7.13 46.47
N ASN A 216 18.99 -7.47 47.74
CA ASN A 216 20.27 -7.99 48.24
C ASN A 216 20.30 -9.53 48.38
N SER A 217 19.23 -10.23 48.02
CA SER A 217 19.16 -11.68 48.08
C SER A 217 20.10 -12.29 47.03
N GLY A 218 21.24 -12.84 47.46
CA GLY A 218 22.23 -13.47 46.59
C GLY A 218 23.30 -12.55 45.97
N ARG A 219 23.33 -11.24 46.31
CA ARG A 219 24.36 -10.29 45.83
C ARG A 219 25.61 -10.34 46.71
N LYS A 220 26.80 -10.46 46.13
CA LYS A 220 28.06 -10.35 46.87
C LYS A 220 28.26 -8.92 47.40
N PRO A 221 28.83 -8.72 48.61
CA PRO A 221 29.13 -7.39 49.12
C PRO A 221 30.04 -6.62 48.12
N GLY A 222 29.62 -5.41 47.73
CA GLY A 222 30.38 -4.56 46.78
C GLY A 222 30.08 -4.76 45.28
N GLN A 223 29.27 -5.75 44.88
CA GLN A 223 28.92 -5.97 43.48
C GLN A 223 27.87 -4.96 42.99
N SER A 224 28.10 -4.30 41.85
CA SER A 224 27.09 -3.42 41.21
C SER A 224 25.82 -4.21 40.84
N ILE A 225 24.65 -3.55 40.95
CA ILE A 225 23.33 -4.13 40.62
C ILE A 225 23.29 -4.57 39.16
N PHE A 226 23.88 -3.80 38.24
CA PHE A 226 23.94 -4.14 36.81
C PHE A 226 24.75 -5.41 36.55
N VAL A 227 25.90 -5.56 37.20
CA VAL A 227 26.74 -6.78 37.07
C VAL A 227 26.05 -7.99 37.66
N HIS A 228 25.29 -7.81 38.75
CA HIS A 228 24.48 -8.85 39.36
C HIS A 228 23.31 -9.26 38.45
N PHE A 229 22.64 -8.28 37.84
CA PHE A 229 21.59 -8.49 36.83
C PHE A 229 22.13 -9.30 35.66
N PHE A 230 23.13 -8.83 34.91
CA PHE A 230 23.60 -9.55 33.72
C PHE A 230 24.09 -10.97 34.02
N LYS A 231 24.70 -11.19 35.19
CA LYS A 231 25.16 -12.52 35.61
C LYS A 231 24.02 -13.49 35.94
N ASN A 232 22.94 -13.01 36.53
CA ASN A 232 21.80 -13.85 36.94
C ASN A 232 20.69 -13.89 35.89
N PHE A 233 20.49 -12.81 35.14
CA PHE A 233 19.47 -12.66 34.13
C PHE A 233 19.59 -13.70 33.03
N PHE A 234 20.76 -13.82 32.38
CA PHE A 234 20.95 -14.85 31.35
C PHE A 234 20.82 -16.27 31.91
N LYS A 235 21.21 -16.48 33.17
CA LYS A 235 21.04 -17.77 33.85
C LYS A 235 19.56 -18.09 34.10
N ASP A 236 18.77 -17.09 34.49
CA ASP A 236 17.36 -17.25 34.82
C ASP A 236 16.50 -17.35 33.55
N VAL A 237 16.80 -16.55 32.52
CA VAL A 237 16.13 -16.59 31.21
C VAL A 237 16.49 -17.89 30.48
N LEU A 238 17.76 -18.23 30.32
CA LEU A 238 18.18 -19.47 29.65
C LEU A 238 18.08 -20.72 30.54
N SER A 239 17.27 -20.67 31.60
CA SER A 239 17.06 -21.83 32.47
C SER A 239 16.28 -22.92 31.73
N LYS A 240 16.62 -24.19 32.01
CA LYS A 240 16.00 -25.35 31.37
C LYS A 240 14.49 -25.43 31.62
N ASP A 241 14.04 -24.91 32.76
CA ASP A 241 12.63 -24.91 33.18
C ASP A 241 11.75 -24.06 32.26
N LEU A 242 12.34 -23.08 31.54
CA LEU A 242 11.64 -22.23 30.57
C LEU A 242 11.72 -22.76 29.13
N LEU A 243 12.41 -23.89 28.89
CA LEU A 243 12.47 -24.53 27.58
C LEU A 243 11.07 -24.78 26.95
N PRO A 244 10.06 -25.28 27.69
CA PRO A 244 8.72 -25.48 27.13
C PRO A 244 8.10 -24.17 26.63
N VAL A 245 8.34 -23.07 27.34
CA VAL A 245 7.85 -21.74 26.99
C VAL A 245 8.48 -21.28 25.68
N TYR A 246 9.79 -21.45 25.51
CA TYR A 246 10.47 -21.10 24.26
C TYR A 246 10.03 -21.96 23.08
N LEU A 247 9.78 -23.25 23.31
CA LEU A 247 9.23 -24.13 22.28
C LEU A 247 7.83 -23.67 21.87
N VAL A 248 6.96 -23.30 22.82
CA VAL A 248 5.63 -22.75 22.51
C VAL A 248 5.74 -21.40 21.80
N THR A 249 6.68 -20.52 22.19
CA THR A 249 6.90 -19.26 21.46
C THR A 249 7.35 -19.52 20.02
N LEU A 250 8.25 -20.49 19.80
CA LEU A 250 8.70 -20.88 18.48
C LEU A 250 7.53 -21.45 17.66
N ILE A 251 6.72 -22.32 18.26
CA ILE A 251 5.49 -22.85 17.65
C ILE A 251 4.58 -21.70 17.21
N VAL A 252 4.29 -20.75 18.10
CA VAL A 252 3.46 -19.58 17.79
C VAL A 252 4.08 -18.75 16.67
N ALA A 253 5.40 -18.61 16.62
CA ALA A 253 6.07 -17.89 15.55
C ALA A 253 5.96 -18.62 14.19
N MET A 254 6.15 -19.94 14.16
CA MET A 254 5.99 -20.76 12.94
C MET A 254 4.58 -20.65 12.37
N PHE A 255 3.55 -20.73 13.21
CA PHE A 255 2.14 -20.68 12.80
C PHE A 255 1.61 -19.26 12.47
N ASN A 256 2.44 -18.22 12.62
CA ASN A 256 2.11 -16.83 12.30
C ASN A 256 2.99 -16.27 11.17
N VAL A 257 3.71 -17.14 10.44
CA VAL A 257 4.31 -16.73 9.16
C VAL A 257 3.18 -16.41 8.20
N GLN A 258 3.27 -15.27 7.53
CA GLN A 258 2.29 -14.80 6.55
C GLN A 258 2.94 -13.73 5.66
N LEU A 259 2.30 -13.36 4.55
CA LEU A 259 2.77 -12.32 3.62
C LEU A 259 3.07 -10.98 4.27
N GLY A 260 2.35 -10.61 5.34
CA GLY A 260 2.61 -9.40 6.11
C GLY A 260 2.65 -8.14 5.23
N VAL A 261 3.84 -7.53 5.10
CA VAL A 261 4.08 -6.30 4.32
C VAL A 261 3.92 -6.50 2.80
N PHE A 262 3.97 -7.74 2.31
CA PHE A 262 3.83 -8.04 0.88
C PHE A 262 2.36 -8.25 0.45
N LEU A 263 1.43 -8.26 1.40
CA LEU A 263 0.01 -8.45 1.10
C LEU A 263 -0.56 -7.38 0.14
N PRO A 264 -0.22 -6.08 0.24
CA PRO A 264 -0.66 -5.10 -0.75
C PRO A 264 -0.15 -5.39 -2.15
N LEU A 265 1.11 -5.83 -2.30
CA LEU A 265 1.69 -6.17 -3.61
C LEU A 265 1.00 -7.38 -4.25
N LEU A 266 0.60 -8.37 -3.45
CA LEU A 266 -0.24 -9.47 -3.93
C LEU A 266 -1.56 -8.94 -4.55
N TYR A 267 -2.21 -7.97 -3.91
CA TYR A 267 -3.45 -7.39 -4.45
C TYR A 267 -3.19 -6.55 -5.70
N THR A 268 -2.22 -5.65 -5.67
CA THR A 268 -2.02 -4.66 -6.75
C THR A 268 -1.25 -5.22 -7.93
N GLU A 269 -0.14 -5.91 -7.69
CA GLU A 269 0.78 -6.36 -8.75
C GLU A 269 0.38 -7.74 -9.29
N GLN A 270 0.00 -8.68 -8.42
CA GLN A 270 -0.30 -10.05 -8.85
C GLN A 270 -1.79 -10.28 -9.15
N TRP A 271 -2.72 -9.73 -8.36
CA TRP A 271 -4.15 -9.92 -8.58
C TRP A 271 -4.83 -8.77 -9.36
N GLY A 272 -4.17 -7.63 -9.50
CA GLY A 272 -4.68 -6.47 -10.24
C GLY A 272 -5.85 -5.74 -9.57
N TYR A 273 -6.07 -5.97 -8.27
CA TYR A 273 -7.07 -5.27 -7.48
C TYR A 273 -6.55 -3.93 -6.97
N SER A 274 -7.47 -2.98 -6.81
CA SER A 274 -7.16 -1.70 -6.19
C SER A 274 -6.88 -1.84 -4.69
N LEU A 275 -6.09 -0.90 -4.14
CA LEU A 275 -5.87 -0.80 -2.70
C LEU A 275 -7.17 -0.56 -1.92
N GLN A 276 -8.14 0.12 -2.54
CA GLN A 276 -9.45 0.36 -1.93
C GLN A 276 -10.25 -0.94 -1.76
N GLU A 277 -10.22 -1.82 -2.76
CA GLU A 277 -10.85 -3.13 -2.68
C GLU A 277 -10.19 -3.99 -1.60
N MET A 278 -8.85 -4.01 -1.52
CA MET A 278 -8.13 -4.65 -0.42
C MET A 278 -8.60 -4.12 0.93
N GLY A 279 -8.64 -2.80 1.11
CA GLY A 279 -9.11 -2.16 2.35
C GLY A 279 -10.52 -2.60 2.75
N ASN A 280 -11.44 -2.66 1.79
CA ASN A 280 -12.81 -3.13 2.01
C ASN A 280 -12.86 -4.59 2.48
N THR A 281 -12.07 -5.48 1.88
CA THR A 281 -12.02 -6.90 2.30
C THR A 281 -11.51 -7.07 3.74
N LEU A 282 -10.48 -6.31 4.13
CA LEU A 282 -9.92 -6.34 5.49
C LEU A 282 -10.91 -5.80 6.54
N ALA A 283 -11.66 -4.75 6.19
CA ALA A 283 -12.65 -4.15 7.09
C ALA A 283 -13.78 -5.14 7.44
N ILE A 284 -14.28 -5.91 6.46
CA ILE A 284 -15.27 -6.97 6.69
C ILE A 284 -14.69 -8.03 7.64
N GLY A 285 -13.43 -8.41 7.43
CA GLY A 285 -12.69 -9.35 8.29
C GLY A 285 -12.67 -8.98 9.78
N ALA A 286 -12.47 -7.69 10.08
CA ALA A 286 -12.33 -7.21 11.45
C ALA A 286 -13.60 -7.42 12.30
N VAL A 287 -14.79 -7.29 11.72
CA VAL A 287 -16.08 -7.46 12.44
C VAL A 287 -16.26 -8.91 12.90
N PHE A 288 -15.95 -9.87 12.02
CA PHE A 288 -15.98 -11.29 12.37
C PHE A 288 -14.88 -11.64 13.39
N ALA A 289 -13.68 -11.09 13.22
CA ALA A 289 -12.56 -11.31 14.14
C ALA A 289 -12.91 -10.97 15.60
N ILE A 290 -13.61 -9.85 15.86
CA ILE A 290 -14.07 -9.48 17.21
C ILE A 290 -14.99 -10.55 17.79
N SER A 291 -15.96 -11.01 17.01
CA SER A 291 -16.96 -11.99 17.44
C SER A 291 -16.31 -13.33 17.79
N PHE A 292 -15.40 -13.81 16.95
CA PHE A 292 -14.70 -15.08 17.17
C PHE A 292 -13.62 -15.01 18.26
N ALA A 293 -12.97 -13.85 18.44
CA ALA A 293 -12.06 -13.64 19.56
C ALA A 293 -12.77 -13.87 20.91
N LEU A 294 -13.98 -13.32 21.08
CA LEU A 294 -14.77 -13.50 22.30
C LEU A 294 -15.21 -14.96 22.51
N LEU A 295 -15.69 -15.62 21.46
CA LEU A 295 -16.13 -17.02 21.51
C LEU A 295 -14.99 -18.00 21.79
N SER A 296 -13.82 -17.76 21.19
CA SER A 296 -12.64 -18.61 21.36
C SER A 296 -12.14 -18.66 22.81
N GLY A 297 -12.19 -17.53 23.51
CA GLY A 297 -11.79 -17.45 24.92
C GLY A 297 -12.69 -18.28 25.83
N TRP A 298 -14.00 -18.30 25.56
CA TRP A 298 -14.94 -19.17 26.26
C TRP A 298 -14.69 -20.65 25.95
N PHE A 299 -14.43 -20.98 24.68
CA PHE A 299 -14.19 -22.36 24.24
C PHE A 299 -12.90 -22.93 24.87
N ALA A 300 -11.83 -22.14 24.89
CA ALA A 300 -10.54 -22.52 25.46
C ALA A 300 -10.61 -22.83 26.96
N ASP A 301 -11.40 -22.05 27.71
CA ASP A 301 -11.60 -22.28 29.15
C ASP A 301 -12.45 -23.55 29.42
N ARG A 302 -13.32 -23.97 28.48
CA ARG A 302 -14.20 -25.13 28.65
C ARG A 302 -13.56 -26.46 28.26
N TYR A 303 -12.81 -26.48 27.17
CA TYR A 303 -12.31 -27.71 26.55
C TYR A 303 -10.79 -27.90 26.66
N GLY A 304 -10.09 -26.96 27.29
CA GLY A 304 -8.65 -26.99 27.49
C GLY A 304 -7.88 -26.25 26.40
N LYS A 305 -6.82 -25.55 26.84
CA LYS A 305 -6.06 -24.61 26.01
C LYS A 305 -5.20 -25.34 24.97
N MET A 306 -4.48 -26.38 25.39
CA MET A 306 -3.64 -27.16 24.46
C MET A 306 -4.45 -27.79 23.32
N MET A 307 -5.59 -28.42 23.65
CA MET A 307 -6.44 -29.04 22.63
C MET A 307 -7.02 -28.00 21.67
N THR A 308 -7.52 -26.88 22.21
CA THR A 308 -8.06 -25.77 21.40
C THR A 308 -6.99 -25.19 20.47
N PHE A 309 -5.76 -25.03 20.97
CA PHE A 309 -4.63 -24.55 20.19
C PHE A 309 -4.26 -25.51 19.05
N VAL A 310 -4.18 -26.82 19.32
CA VAL A 310 -3.89 -27.83 18.28
C VAL A 310 -5.00 -27.87 17.22
N LEU A 311 -6.28 -27.91 17.62
CA LEU A 311 -7.40 -27.94 16.69
C LEU A 311 -7.44 -26.69 15.79
N ALA A 312 -7.17 -25.51 16.35
CA ALA A 312 -7.13 -24.27 15.58
C ALA A 312 -5.99 -24.27 14.55
N ASN A 313 -4.82 -24.81 14.91
CA ASN A 313 -3.72 -24.97 13.96
C ASN A 313 -4.03 -26.00 12.87
N VAL A 314 -4.70 -27.11 13.19
CA VAL A 314 -5.08 -28.11 12.18
C VAL A 314 -6.09 -27.53 11.19
N GLY A 315 -7.09 -26.80 11.70
CA GLY A 315 -8.05 -26.09 10.85
C GLY A 315 -7.38 -25.04 9.96
N SER A 316 -6.46 -24.25 10.52
CA SER A 316 -5.68 -23.26 9.77
C SER A 316 -4.84 -23.89 8.66
N LEU A 317 -4.11 -24.97 8.94
CA LEU A 317 -3.33 -25.68 7.93
C LEU A 317 -4.25 -26.24 6.83
N GLY A 318 -5.37 -26.84 7.23
CA GLY A 318 -6.38 -27.33 6.29
C GLY A 318 -6.92 -26.23 5.38
N MET A 319 -7.17 -25.03 5.93
CA MET A 319 -7.58 -23.87 5.15
C MET A 319 -6.49 -23.35 4.21
N ASN A 320 -5.22 -23.32 4.66
CA ASN A 320 -4.11 -22.92 3.81
C ASN A 320 -3.90 -23.87 2.63
N VAL A 321 -3.97 -25.18 2.87
CA VAL A 321 -3.90 -26.21 1.81
C VAL A 321 -5.10 -26.13 0.88
N PHE A 322 -6.31 -25.98 1.43
CA PHE A 322 -7.52 -25.78 0.63
C PHE A 322 -7.40 -24.55 -0.27
N TYR A 323 -6.95 -23.42 0.29
CA TYR A 323 -6.85 -22.17 -0.46
C TYR A 323 -5.80 -22.26 -1.57
N PHE A 324 -4.65 -22.89 -1.29
CA PHE A 324 -3.62 -23.18 -2.29
C PHE A 324 -4.19 -24.00 -3.45
N ILE A 325 -4.84 -25.13 -3.15
CA ILE A 325 -5.42 -26.02 -4.17
C ILE A 325 -6.54 -25.32 -4.93
N TRP A 326 -7.36 -24.53 -4.24
CA TRP A 326 -8.47 -23.80 -4.85
C TRP A 326 -7.99 -22.80 -5.89
N VAL A 327 -7.01 -21.97 -5.54
CA VAL A 327 -6.44 -20.95 -6.44
C VAL A 327 -5.65 -21.60 -7.57
N TYR A 328 -4.95 -22.70 -7.30
CA TYR A 328 -4.25 -23.47 -8.34
C TYR A 328 -5.19 -24.02 -9.43
N ASN A 329 -6.45 -24.30 -9.08
CA ASN A 329 -7.45 -24.76 -10.03
C ASN A 329 -8.27 -23.61 -10.67
N GLN A 330 -7.97 -22.34 -10.38
CA GLN A 330 -8.57 -21.23 -11.12
C GLN A 330 -7.79 -21.03 -12.43
N PRO A 331 -8.47 -20.69 -13.54
CA PRO A 331 -7.82 -20.47 -14.84
C PRO A 331 -6.69 -19.43 -14.77
N ASP A 332 -6.92 -18.35 -14.02
CA ASP A 332 -6.03 -17.20 -13.90
C ASP A 332 -5.16 -17.20 -12.65
N PHE A 333 -5.25 -18.24 -11.83
CA PHE A 333 -4.65 -18.31 -10.49
C PHE A 333 -5.05 -17.14 -9.57
N ARG A 334 -6.25 -16.56 -9.74
CA ARG A 334 -6.75 -15.45 -8.93
C ARG A 334 -8.10 -15.79 -8.29
N PRO A 335 -8.23 -15.59 -6.97
CA PRO A 335 -9.52 -15.69 -6.30
C PRO A 335 -10.30 -14.37 -6.45
N THR A 336 -11.62 -14.45 -6.65
CA THR A 336 -12.46 -13.25 -6.69
C THR A 336 -12.51 -12.52 -5.34
N LEU A 337 -12.82 -11.23 -5.31
CA LEU A 337 -12.93 -10.45 -4.07
C LEU A 337 -13.88 -11.08 -3.04
N VAL A 338 -14.99 -11.66 -3.48
CA VAL A 338 -15.94 -12.36 -2.60
C VAL A 338 -15.31 -13.64 -2.03
N GLN A 339 -14.60 -14.41 -2.85
CA GLN A 339 -13.91 -15.62 -2.40
C GLN A 339 -12.80 -15.29 -1.40
N ILE A 340 -12.01 -14.25 -1.67
CA ILE A 340 -10.99 -13.71 -0.76
C ILE A 340 -11.62 -13.37 0.60
N VAL A 341 -12.75 -12.66 0.60
CA VAL A 341 -13.47 -12.30 1.83
C VAL A 341 -13.92 -13.55 2.56
N VAL A 342 -14.57 -14.50 1.88
CA VAL A 342 -15.12 -15.70 2.53
C VAL A 342 -14.00 -16.58 3.10
N ILE A 343 -13.01 -16.94 2.28
CA ILE A 343 -11.88 -17.79 2.69
C ILE A 343 -11.03 -17.08 3.74
N GLY A 344 -10.77 -15.78 3.55
CA GLY A 344 -10.04 -14.94 4.50
C GLY A 344 -10.73 -14.87 5.86
N ASN A 345 -12.06 -14.71 5.89
CA ASN A 345 -12.84 -14.72 7.14
C ASN A 345 -12.76 -16.07 7.85
N VAL A 346 -12.94 -17.18 7.12
CA VAL A 346 -12.83 -18.53 7.70
C VAL A 346 -11.42 -18.75 8.28
N THR A 347 -10.38 -18.34 7.56
CA THR A 347 -8.99 -18.42 8.02
C THR A 347 -8.75 -17.55 9.26
N ALA A 348 -9.33 -16.35 9.29
CA ALA A 348 -9.22 -15.43 10.42
C ALA A 348 -9.82 -16.01 11.71
N ILE A 349 -10.87 -16.84 11.64
CA ILE A 349 -11.43 -17.54 12.81
C ILE A 349 -10.34 -18.35 13.52
N PHE A 350 -9.60 -19.17 12.76
CA PHE A 350 -8.54 -20.00 13.31
C PHE A 350 -7.41 -19.16 13.86
N LEU A 351 -7.01 -18.10 13.14
CA LEU A 351 -5.96 -17.18 13.60
C LEU A 351 -6.35 -16.49 14.92
N MET A 352 -7.61 -16.07 15.07
CA MET A 352 -8.10 -15.47 16.31
C MET A 352 -8.09 -16.48 17.47
N ILE A 353 -8.52 -17.72 17.23
CA ILE A 353 -8.44 -18.77 18.26
C ILE A 353 -6.99 -19.01 18.68
N LYS A 354 -6.04 -19.12 17.72
CA LYS A 354 -4.60 -19.25 18.02
C LYS A 354 -4.11 -18.07 18.88
N GLY A 355 -4.46 -16.85 18.49
CA GLY A 355 -4.08 -15.61 19.16
C GLY A 355 -4.63 -15.47 20.59
N VAL A 356 -5.85 -15.99 20.84
CA VAL A 356 -6.47 -15.97 22.17
C VAL A 356 -5.88 -17.04 23.09
N VAL A 357 -5.50 -18.20 22.55
CA VAL A 357 -5.08 -19.35 23.36
C VAL A 357 -3.56 -19.44 23.56
N GLY A 358 -2.75 -18.99 22.59
CA GLY A 358 -1.29 -19.10 22.63
C GLY A 358 -0.68 -18.40 23.85
N PHE A 359 -1.15 -17.18 24.11
CA PHE A 359 -0.98 -16.39 25.35
C PHE A 359 -1.00 -17.24 26.63
N PRO A 360 -2.23 -17.57 27.08
CA PRO A 360 -2.47 -18.36 28.29
C PRO A 360 -1.79 -19.72 28.34
N LEU A 361 -1.65 -20.40 27.20
CA LEU A 361 -1.00 -21.72 27.14
C LEU A 361 0.46 -21.66 27.57
N MET A 362 1.21 -20.62 27.15
CA MET A 362 2.59 -20.41 27.62
C MET A 362 2.65 -20.26 29.15
N MET A 363 1.67 -19.57 29.73
CA MET A 363 1.62 -19.31 31.17
C MET A 363 1.23 -20.53 32.02
N GLU A 364 0.79 -21.64 31.42
CA GLU A 364 0.58 -22.92 32.11
C GLU A 364 1.90 -23.63 32.43
N TYR A 365 2.96 -23.39 31.66
CA TYR A 365 4.29 -23.96 31.88
C TYR A 365 5.16 -23.14 32.86
N VAL A 366 4.72 -21.93 33.21
CA VAL A 366 5.50 -20.99 34.01
C VAL A 366 5.07 -21.04 35.48
N GLU A 367 6.04 -21.31 36.37
CA GLU A 367 5.86 -21.18 37.82
C GLU A 367 5.48 -19.74 38.23
N ARG A 368 4.56 -19.60 39.19
CA ARG A 368 4.06 -18.28 39.64
C ARG A 368 5.17 -17.38 40.20
N SER A 369 6.23 -17.97 40.77
CA SER A 369 7.39 -17.28 41.34
C SER A 369 8.34 -16.70 40.28
N ARG A 370 8.28 -17.20 39.03
CA ARG A 370 9.20 -16.89 37.93
C ARG A 370 8.55 -16.16 36.76
N MET A 371 7.31 -15.68 36.91
CA MET A 371 6.56 -15.04 35.81
C MET A 371 7.28 -13.83 35.20
N GLY A 372 8.04 -13.04 35.97
CA GLY A 372 8.79 -11.91 35.42
C GLY A 372 9.95 -12.33 34.51
N ALA A 373 10.75 -13.33 34.94
CA ALA A 373 11.84 -13.88 34.13
C ALA A 373 11.32 -14.60 32.88
N ALA A 374 10.22 -15.34 33.00
CA ALA A 374 9.56 -15.98 31.86
C ALA A 374 9.04 -14.95 30.85
N ASN A 375 8.38 -13.88 31.31
CA ASN A 375 7.86 -12.82 30.43
C ASN A 375 8.99 -12.10 29.69
N ALA A 376 10.11 -11.82 30.37
CA ALA A 376 11.30 -11.24 29.75
C ALA A 376 11.90 -12.17 28.68
N GLY A 377 11.98 -13.48 28.98
CA GLY A 377 12.41 -14.49 28.02
C GLY A 377 11.49 -14.59 26.80
N ILE A 378 10.18 -14.61 27.02
CA ILE A 378 9.16 -14.66 25.96
C ILE A 378 9.37 -13.49 25.01
N GLN A 379 9.50 -12.26 25.51
CA GLN A 379 9.68 -11.07 24.67
C GLN A 379 10.96 -11.10 23.82
N ILE A 380 12.08 -11.54 24.40
CA ILE A 380 13.34 -11.70 23.65
C ILE A 380 13.16 -12.76 22.56
N SER A 381 12.61 -13.93 22.91
CA SER A 381 12.40 -15.02 21.95
C SER A 381 11.43 -14.63 20.83
N GLN A 382 10.32 -13.95 21.15
CA GLN A 382 9.37 -13.45 20.17
C GLN A 382 10.01 -12.43 19.22
N SER A 383 10.83 -11.52 19.74
CA SER A 383 11.54 -10.53 18.92
C SER A 383 12.50 -11.20 17.94
N ILE A 384 13.29 -12.17 18.41
CA ILE A 384 14.22 -12.94 17.58
C ILE A 384 13.47 -13.73 16.52
N PHE A 385 12.45 -14.50 16.91
CA PHE A 385 11.71 -15.34 15.97
C PHE A 385 10.92 -14.50 14.96
N ARG A 386 10.22 -13.46 15.39
CA ARG A 386 9.43 -12.60 14.50
C ARG A 386 10.31 -11.87 13.48
N ASN A 387 11.39 -11.23 13.93
CA ASN A 387 12.26 -10.47 13.03
C ASN A 387 13.07 -11.41 12.13
N GLY A 388 13.55 -12.54 12.67
CA GLY A 388 14.26 -13.56 11.91
C GLY A 388 13.39 -14.21 10.83
N LEU A 389 12.14 -14.53 11.15
CA LEU A 389 11.18 -15.07 10.16
C LEU A 389 10.82 -14.03 9.11
N LEU A 390 10.62 -12.76 9.48
CA LEU A 390 10.35 -11.71 8.50
C LEU A 390 11.49 -11.56 7.48
N PHE A 391 12.73 -11.59 7.96
CA PHE A 391 13.91 -11.62 7.08
C PHE A 391 13.91 -12.88 6.18
N PHE A 392 13.59 -14.04 6.76
CA PHE A 392 13.52 -15.30 6.02
C PHE A 392 12.43 -15.29 4.93
N VAL A 393 11.26 -14.70 5.17
CA VAL A 393 10.19 -14.56 4.16
C VAL A 393 10.70 -13.78 2.95
N GLY A 394 11.44 -12.67 3.16
CA GLY A 394 12.03 -11.90 2.06
C GLY A 394 13.05 -12.72 1.26
N VAL A 395 13.93 -13.44 1.94
CA VAL A 395 14.91 -14.35 1.28
C VAL A 395 14.20 -15.48 0.53
N TRP A 396 13.13 -16.04 1.11
CA TRP A 396 12.32 -17.09 0.50
C TRP A 396 11.64 -16.61 -0.78
N LEU A 397 11.03 -15.42 -0.78
CA LEU A 397 10.41 -14.84 -1.98
C LEU A 397 11.43 -14.64 -3.10
N ALA A 398 12.62 -14.12 -2.78
CA ALA A 398 13.69 -13.96 -3.74
C ALA A 398 14.20 -15.30 -4.28
N TRP A 399 14.33 -16.30 -3.41
CA TRP A 399 14.68 -17.67 -3.80
C TRP A 399 13.62 -18.29 -4.70
N TRP A 400 12.34 -18.18 -4.34
CA TRP A 400 11.22 -18.69 -5.13
C TRP A 400 11.17 -18.07 -6.53
N SER A 401 11.24 -16.74 -6.61
CA SER A 401 11.26 -16.01 -7.87
C SER A 401 12.46 -16.43 -8.75
N TYR A 402 13.63 -16.65 -8.16
CA TYR A 402 14.81 -17.09 -8.91
C TYR A 402 14.64 -18.47 -9.57
N TRP A 403 13.90 -19.40 -8.93
CA TRP A 403 13.75 -20.78 -9.43
C TRP A 403 12.53 -21.01 -10.31
N PHE A 404 11.46 -20.23 -10.13
CA PHE A 404 10.16 -20.52 -10.76
C PHE A 404 9.65 -19.44 -11.71
N LEU A 405 10.28 -18.25 -11.74
CA LEU A 405 9.78 -17.11 -12.53
C LEU A 405 10.83 -16.58 -13.53
N PRO A 406 10.38 -15.89 -14.58
CA PRO A 406 11.24 -15.14 -15.48
C PRO A 406 12.01 -14.09 -14.69
N GLN A 407 13.27 -13.96 -15.08
CA GLN A 407 14.17 -12.95 -14.54
C GLN A 407 13.99 -11.65 -15.32
N ALA A 408 14.62 -10.58 -14.84
CA ALA A 408 14.59 -9.33 -15.58
C ALA A 408 15.15 -9.52 -17.00
N GLY A 409 14.61 -8.76 -17.94
CA GLY A 409 14.89 -8.97 -19.35
C GLY A 409 14.01 -8.11 -20.26
N TYR A 410 13.92 -8.54 -21.51
CA TYR A 410 13.22 -7.84 -22.56
C TYR A 410 11.94 -8.59 -22.94
N ASN A 411 10.85 -7.87 -23.14
CA ASN A 411 9.58 -8.47 -23.49
C ASN A 411 8.93 -7.80 -24.71
N VAL A 412 8.27 -8.63 -25.52
CA VAL A 412 7.50 -8.23 -26.70
C VAL A 412 6.13 -8.89 -26.62
N SER A 413 5.09 -8.07 -26.57
CA SER A 413 3.69 -8.47 -26.57
C SER A 413 3.11 -8.35 -27.97
N LEU A 414 2.44 -9.40 -28.43
CA LEU A 414 1.94 -9.58 -29.78
C LEU A 414 0.47 -9.95 -29.79
N THR A 415 -0.24 -9.52 -30.83
CA THR A 415 -1.65 -9.84 -31.05
C THR A 415 -1.85 -10.49 -32.42
N PHE A 416 -2.53 -11.64 -32.46
CA PHE A 416 -2.81 -12.45 -33.64
C PHE A 416 -4.31 -12.46 -33.99
N PRO A 417 -4.68 -12.47 -35.29
CA PRO A 417 -6.08 -12.50 -35.72
C PRO A 417 -6.88 -13.74 -35.31
N GLU A 418 -6.18 -14.85 -35.05
CA GLU A 418 -6.75 -16.13 -34.65
C GLU A 418 -6.04 -16.63 -33.39
N GLU A 419 -6.75 -17.41 -32.57
CA GLU A 419 -6.14 -18.02 -31.39
C GLU A 419 -5.02 -18.99 -31.78
N LYS A 420 -3.85 -18.83 -31.16
CA LYS A 420 -2.70 -19.72 -31.32
C LYS A 420 -2.42 -20.45 -30.01
N SER A 421 -2.03 -21.72 -30.09
CA SER A 421 -1.44 -22.47 -28.97
C SER A 421 0.05 -22.20 -28.82
N GLU A 422 0.60 -22.48 -27.64
CA GLU A 422 2.05 -22.39 -27.39
C GLU A 422 2.84 -23.24 -28.39
N GLU A 423 2.40 -24.46 -28.67
CA GLU A 423 3.05 -25.38 -29.61
C GLU A 423 3.13 -24.80 -31.03
N GLN A 424 2.04 -24.17 -31.50
CA GLN A 424 2.00 -23.52 -32.81
C GLN A 424 3.00 -22.35 -32.86
N LEU A 425 3.04 -21.52 -31.82
CA LEU A 425 3.96 -20.38 -31.75
C LEU A 425 5.42 -20.83 -31.71
N VAL A 426 5.73 -21.84 -30.89
CA VAL A 426 7.06 -22.47 -30.81
C VAL A 426 7.48 -23.02 -32.16
N SER A 427 6.60 -23.74 -32.86
CA SER A 427 6.91 -24.30 -34.18
C SER A 427 7.20 -23.22 -35.23
N GLN A 428 6.46 -22.11 -35.21
CA GLN A 428 6.65 -20.97 -36.09
C GLN A 428 8.01 -20.30 -35.83
N LEU A 429 8.36 -20.07 -34.57
CA LEU A 429 9.66 -19.50 -34.17
C LEU A 429 10.84 -20.42 -34.54
N GLN A 430 10.72 -21.73 -34.32
CA GLN A 430 11.74 -22.70 -34.71
C GLN A 430 11.96 -22.73 -36.22
N SER A 431 10.89 -22.65 -37.01
CA SER A 431 10.97 -22.64 -38.47
C SER A 431 11.74 -21.43 -39.03
N ALA A 432 11.74 -20.33 -38.28
CA ALA A 432 12.48 -19.11 -38.59
C ALA A 432 13.91 -19.08 -38.00
N GLY A 433 14.34 -20.14 -37.32
CA GLY A 433 15.68 -20.25 -36.72
C GLY A 433 15.83 -19.59 -35.36
N VAL A 434 14.73 -19.25 -34.68
CA VAL A 434 14.74 -18.73 -33.30
C VAL A 434 14.73 -19.91 -32.32
N ASN A 435 15.65 -19.91 -31.36
CA ASN A 435 15.69 -20.93 -30.30
C ASN A 435 14.61 -20.64 -29.23
N PRO A 436 13.58 -21.49 -29.07
CA PRO A 436 12.51 -21.25 -28.11
C PRO A 436 12.95 -21.47 -26.66
N GLU A 437 14.02 -22.24 -26.40
CA GLU A 437 14.52 -22.48 -25.03
C GLU A 437 15.09 -21.21 -24.37
N GLU A 438 15.42 -20.20 -25.18
CA GLU A 438 15.88 -18.88 -24.71
C GLU A 438 14.72 -17.93 -24.39
N LEU A 439 13.48 -18.32 -24.74
CA LEU A 439 12.28 -17.49 -24.65
C LEU A 439 11.28 -18.09 -23.67
N VAL A 440 10.61 -17.22 -22.93
CA VAL A 440 9.43 -17.56 -22.14
C VAL A 440 8.22 -17.05 -22.90
N LEU A 441 7.31 -17.96 -23.23
CA LEU A 441 6.07 -17.67 -23.92
C LEU A 441 4.92 -17.77 -22.92
N ARG A 442 4.07 -16.75 -22.86
CA ARG A 442 2.85 -16.78 -22.05
C ARG A 442 1.70 -16.12 -22.78
N PRO A 443 0.47 -16.65 -22.66
CA PRO A 443 -0.71 -15.95 -23.15
C PRO A 443 -1.01 -14.72 -22.27
N GLU A 444 -1.44 -13.61 -22.87
CA GLU A 444 -1.82 -12.35 -22.18
C GLU A 444 -3.34 -12.12 -22.11
N HIS A 445 -4.13 -13.19 -21.94
CA HIS A 445 -5.60 -13.05 -21.93
C HIS A 445 -6.13 -12.10 -20.84
N GLN A 446 -7.38 -11.66 -21.01
CA GLN A 446 -8.14 -11.05 -19.94
C GLN A 446 -8.39 -12.05 -18.80
N PHE A 447 -8.50 -11.51 -17.58
CA PHE A 447 -8.78 -12.29 -16.38
C PHE A 447 -10.07 -13.13 -16.52
N GLY A 448 -9.92 -14.45 -16.42
CA GLY A 448 -11.02 -15.41 -16.47
C GLY A 448 -11.20 -16.16 -17.80
N VAL A 449 -10.32 -15.97 -18.79
CA VAL A 449 -10.39 -16.62 -20.13
C VAL A 449 -9.18 -17.53 -20.41
N ASP A 450 -8.36 -17.84 -19.40
CA ASP A 450 -7.14 -18.63 -19.60
C ASP A 450 -7.45 -20.05 -20.13
N GLY A 451 -7.12 -20.26 -21.40
CA GLY A 451 -7.17 -21.52 -22.12
C GLY A 451 -5.78 -21.89 -22.66
N GLU A 452 -5.71 -23.01 -23.39
CA GLU A 452 -4.46 -23.46 -24.05
C GLU A 452 -4.11 -22.63 -25.31
N THR A 453 -5.02 -21.75 -25.75
CA THR A 453 -4.94 -20.98 -26.99
C THR A 453 -5.22 -19.51 -26.75
N SER A 454 -4.43 -18.62 -27.35
CA SER A 454 -4.53 -17.17 -27.20
C SER A 454 -4.32 -16.39 -28.48
N MET A 455 -5.07 -15.30 -28.62
CA MET A 455 -4.79 -14.24 -29.60
C MET A 455 -3.67 -13.31 -29.12
N ARG A 456 -3.38 -13.21 -27.81
CA ARG A 456 -2.35 -12.34 -27.24
C ARG A 456 -1.23 -13.11 -26.57
N TRP A 457 0.01 -12.77 -26.88
CA TRP A 457 1.19 -13.48 -26.39
C TRP A 457 2.27 -12.53 -25.90
N TRP A 458 2.74 -12.79 -24.69
CA TRP A 458 3.92 -12.20 -24.09
C TRP A 458 5.12 -13.10 -24.39
N ILE A 459 6.10 -12.55 -25.10
CA ILE A 459 7.37 -13.22 -25.42
C ILE A 459 8.47 -12.52 -24.66
N HIS A 460 9.12 -13.23 -23.74
CA HIS A 460 10.15 -12.67 -22.87
C HIS A 460 11.49 -13.38 -23.03
N GLN A 461 12.57 -12.59 -23.02
CA GLN A 461 13.93 -13.09 -23.01
C GLN A 461 14.63 -12.62 -21.72
N ASN A 462 15.03 -13.59 -20.89
CA ASN A 462 15.82 -13.30 -19.69
C ASN A 462 17.20 -12.77 -20.10
N ASP A 463 17.62 -11.65 -19.51
CA ASP A 463 18.93 -11.09 -19.77
C ASP A 463 19.61 -10.58 -18.48
N LYS A 464 20.89 -10.96 -18.30
CA LYS A 464 21.64 -10.59 -17.09
C LYS A 464 22.09 -9.14 -17.10
N GLU A 465 22.45 -8.60 -18.27
CA GLU A 465 22.86 -7.21 -18.40
C GLU A 465 21.66 -6.29 -18.13
N ALA A 466 20.48 -6.63 -18.67
CA ALA A 466 19.23 -5.95 -18.34
C ALA A 466 18.94 -5.95 -16.84
N GLN A 467 19.16 -7.09 -16.15
CA GLN A 467 19.01 -7.16 -14.71
C GLN A 467 19.97 -6.22 -13.96
N GLU A 468 21.25 -6.23 -14.31
CA GLU A 468 22.27 -5.37 -13.68
C GLU A 468 21.97 -3.88 -13.92
N LEU A 469 21.55 -3.53 -15.14
CA LEU A 469 21.15 -2.18 -15.51
C LEU A 469 19.91 -1.72 -14.73
N LEU A 470 18.92 -2.58 -14.55
CA LEU A 470 17.71 -2.25 -13.76
C LEU A 470 18.02 -2.10 -12.27
N GLU A 471 18.89 -2.94 -11.71
CA GLU A 471 19.36 -2.79 -10.34
C GLU A 471 20.15 -1.48 -10.15
N GLU A 472 21.02 -1.12 -11.11
CA GLU A 472 21.74 0.15 -11.14
C GLU A 472 20.76 1.33 -11.23
N LYS A 473 19.81 1.30 -12.17
CA LYS A 473 18.77 2.33 -12.35
C LYS A 473 17.96 2.54 -11.08
N LYS A 474 17.54 1.46 -10.41
CA LYS A 474 16.78 1.52 -9.16
C LYS A 474 17.59 2.15 -8.03
N LYS A 475 18.88 1.82 -7.94
CA LYS A 475 19.80 2.44 -6.98
C LYS A 475 19.97 3.93 -7.27
N LEU A 476 20.20 4.31 -8.53
CA LEU A 476 20.34 5.70 -8.94
C LEU A 476 19.08 6.51 -8.69
N LYS A 477 17.88 5.97 -8.98
CA LYS A 477 16.60 6.64 -8.67
C LYS A 477 16.40 6.85 -7.17
N ASN A 478 16.77 5.87 -6.33
CA ASN A 478 16.72 6.03 -4.88
C ASN A 478 17.71 7.10 -4.37
N GLU A 479 18.91 7.16 -4.95
CA GLU A 479 19.89 8.20 -4.67
C GLU A 479 19.39 9.57 -5.13
N LEU A 480 18.82 9.67 -6.34
CA LEU A 480 18.22 10.86 -6.93
C LEU A 480 17.14 11.43 -6.02
N GLY A 481 16.15 10.62 -5.64
CA GLY A 481 15.09 11.08 -4.73
C GLY A 481 15.66 11.59 -3.39
N SER A 482 16.73 10.97 -2.87
CA SER A 482 17.40 11.46 -1.67
C SER A 482 18.18 12.77 -1.86
N LEU A 483 18.63 13.06 -3.08
CA LEU A 483 19.37 14.26 -3.45
C LEU A 483 18.42 15.41 -3.80
N GLU A 484 17.35 15.15 -4.55
CA GLU A 484 16.27 16.09 -4.84
C GLU A 484 15.68 16.63 -3.54
N THR A 485 15.37 15.75 -2.58
CA THR A 485 14.83 16.26 -1.32
C THR A 485 15.85 17.02 -0.48
N LYS A 486 17.15 16.76 -0.66
CA LYS A 486 18.17 17.63 -0.08
C LYS A 486 18.19 18.97 -0.78
N ALA A 487 18.11 19.00 -2.11
CA ALA A 487 18.13 20.21 -2.92
C ALA A 487 17.00 21.18 -2.57
N ASP A 488 15.82 20.66 -2.22
CA ASP A 488 14.65 21.44 -1.79
C ASP A 488 14.75 21.98 -0.35
N SER A 489 15.85 21.69 0.36
CA SER A 489 16.05 22.17 1.74
C SER A 489 16.27 23.68 1.79
N PRO A 490 15.46 24.44 2.55
CA PRO A 490 15.61 25.90 2.69
C PRO A 490 16.83 26.32 3.52
N PHE A 491 17.63 25.36 4.01
CA PHE A 491 18.79 25.58 4.86
C PHE A 491 20.13 25.30 4.16
N LEU A 492 20.14 25.07 2.84
CA LEU A 492 21.34 24.80 2.06
C LEU A 492 22.19 26.05 1.80
N GLU A 493 23.52 25.92 1.95
CA GLU A 493 24.46 26.94 1.48
C GLU A 493 24.56 26.91 -0.06
N ALA A 494 24.75 28.07 -0.71
CA ALA A 494 24.73 28.18 -2.17
C ALA A 494 25.75 27.26 -2.88
N THR A 495 26.92 27.03 -2.28
CA THR A 495 27.95 26.11 -2.81
C THR A 495 27.55 24.64 -2.68
N GLU A 496 26.84 24.28 -1.61
CA GLU A 496 26.35 22.93 -1.38
C GLU A 496 25.15 22.62 -2.29
N ALA A 497 24.31 23.63 -2.58
CA ALA A 497 23.23 23.53 -3.54
C ALA A 497 23.74 23.28 -4.98
N GLU A 498 24.79 23.98 -5.43
CA GLU A 498 25.41 23.74 -6.74
C GLU A 498 26.01 22.32 -6.84
N GLU A 499 26.63 21.82 -5.77
CA GLU A 499 27.17 20.46 -5.75
C GLU A 499 26.06 19.40 -5.82
N ILE A 500 24.97 19.58 -5.08
CA ILE A 500 23.82 18.67 -5.11
C ILE A 500 23.15 18.69 -6.49
N GLN A 501 22.95 19.86 -7.10
CA GLN A 501 22.40 19.99 -8.45
C GLN A 501 23.28 19.29 -9.50
N SER A 502 24.61 19.42 -9.39
CA SER A 502 25.53 18.68 -10.25
C SER A 502 25.43 17.15 -10.06
N GLN A 503 25.25 16.69 -8.82
CA GLN A 503 25.03 15.27 -8.55
C GLN A 503 23.68 14.77 -9.10
N ILE A 504 22.61 15.58 -9.04
CA ILE A 504 21.31 15.25 -9.64
C ILE A 504 21.47 15.09 -11.15
N ALA A 505 22.00 16.11 -11.84
CA ALA A 505 22.18 16.07 -13.30
C ALA A 505 23.03 14.89 -13.77
N ALA A 506 24.10 14.53 -13.03
CA ALA A 506 24.92 13.37 -13.35
C ALA A 506 24.16 12.04 -13.22
N ARG A 507 23.19 11.95 -12.30
CA ARG A 507 22.38 10.74 -12.04
C ARG A 507 21.28 10.61 -13.07
N GLU A 508 20.62 11.71 -13.40
CA GLU A 508 19.65 11.78 -14.51
C GLU A 508 20.30 11.35 -15.83
N THR A 509 21.47 11.91 -16.15
CA THR A 509 22.23 11.53 -17.36
C THR A 509 22.49 10.02 -17.40
N ARG A 510 22.94 9.44 -16.28
CA ARG A 510 23.21 8.00 -16.18
C ARG A 510 21.93 7.15 -16.30
N ILE A 511 20.81 7.60 -15.75
CA ILE A 511 19.52 6.94 -15.91
C ILE A 511 19.10 6.94 -17.37
N THR A 512 19.24 8.07 -18.07
CA THR A 512 18.94 8.17 -19.52
C THR A 512 19.84 7.24 -20.35
N GLU A 513 21.13 7.14 -20.04
CA GLU A 513 22.04 6.19 -20.70
C GLU A 513 21.60 4.72 -20.49
N ILE A 514 21.14 4.39 -19.28
CA ILE A 514 20.63 3.05 -18.98
C ILE A 514 19.36 2.78 -19.78
N ASP A 515 18.46 3.75 -19.88
CA ASP A 515 17.20 3.60 -20.61
C ASP A 515 17.42 3.38 -22.10
N GLN A 516 18.33 4.12 -22.71
CA GLN A 516 18.75 3.90 -24.11
C GLN A 516 19.32 2.49 -24.33
N LYS A 517 20.10 1.96 -23.38
CA LYS A 517 20.64 0.59 -23.47
C LYS A 517 19.56 -0.47 -23.34
N LEU A 518 18.61 -0.26 -22.43
CA LEU A 518 17.49 -1.18 -22.25
C LEU A 518 16.60 -1.18 -23.50
N GLU A 519 16.28 -0.02 -24.05
CA GLU A 519 15.55 0.13 -25.33
C GLU A 519 16.26 -0.56 -26.49
N ALA A 520 17.58 -0.37 -26.64
CA ALA A 520 18.35 -1.06 -27.67
C ALA A 520 18.29 -2.61 -27.53
N GLY A 521 18.21 -3.12 -26.31
CA GLY A 521 18.01 -4.54 -26.05
C GLY A 521 16.62 -5.03 -26.45
N VAL A 522 15.59 -4.24 -26.17
CA VAL A 522 14.21 -4.48 -26.62
C VAL A 522 14.13 -4.53 -28.15
N ASP A 523 14.76 -3.57 -28.83
CA ASP A 523 14.81 -3.52 -30.30
C ASP A 523 15.55 -4.73 -30.89
N SER A 524 16.61 -5.20 -30.21
CA SER A 524 17.32 -6.41 -30.63
C SER A 524 16.43 -7.65 -30.56
N LEU A 525 15.67 -7.81 -29.47
CA LEU A 525 14.70 -8.90 -29.34
C LEU A 525 13.61 -8.80 -30.41
N LYS A 526 13.05 -7.61 -30.63
CA LYS A 526 12.06 -7.36 -31.67
C LYS A 526 12.59 -7.73 -33.07
N ALA A 527 13.80 -7.29 -33.42
CA ALA A 527 14.44 -7.61 -34.70
C ALA A 527 14.66 -9.13 -34.89
N LYS A 528 14.86 -9.89 -33.82
CA LYS A 528 14.97 -11.37 -33.85
C LYS A 528 13.61 -12.04 -34.12
N LEU A 529 12.53 -11.49 -33.59
CA LEU A 529 11.18 -12.09 -33.64
C LEU A 529 10.38 -11.71 -34.90
N MET A 530 10.47 -10.45 -35.35
CA MET A 530 9.60 -9.92 -36.41
C MET A 530 9.67 -10.66 -37.75
N PRO A 531 10.85 -11.08 -38.26
CA PRO A 531 10.91 -11.83 -39.52
C PRO A 531 10.07 -13.11 -39.54
N ALA A 532 9.79 -13.70 -38.37
CA ALA A 532 9.01 -14.92 -38.22
C ALA A 532 7.50 -14.67 -38.03
N LEU A 533 7.14 -13.53 -37.43
CA LEU A 533 5.81 -13.31 -36.86
C LEU A 533 5.01 -12.20 -37.56
N GLU A 534 5.67 -11.23 -38.21
CA GLU A 534 5.06 -10.03 -38.79
C GLU A 534 3.91 -10.35 -39.76
N GLN A 535 4.07 -11.33 -40.65
CA GLN A 535 3.03 -11.74 -41.60
C GLN A 535 1.80 -12.41 -40.95
N SER A 536 1.90 -12.76 -39.67
CA SER A 536 0.81 -13.41 -38.93
C SER A 536 0.14 -12.50 -37.92
N LEU A 537 0.61 -11.26 -37.77
CA LEU A 537 -0.02 -10.25 -36.91
C LEU A 537 -1.29 -9.69 -37.57
N TYR A 538 -2.05 -8.91 -36.81
CA TYR A 538 -3.15 -8.11 -37.37
C TYR A 538 -2.66 -7.20 -38.49
N GLU A 539 -3.49 -7.01 -39.52
CA GLU A 539 -3.16 -6.07 -40.58
C GLU A 539 -3.15 -4.63 -40.04
N ALA A 540 -2.15 -3.84 -40.44
CA ALA A 540 -1.98 -2.45 -40.01
C ALA A 540 -3.27 -1.63 -40.22
N GLY A 541 -3.83 -1.10 -39.13
CA GLY A 541 -5.02 -0.24 -39.14
C GLY A 541 -6.35 -1.00 -39.24
N SER A 542 -6.35 -2.31 -39.43
CA SER A 542 -7.57 -3.13 -39.57
C SER A 542 -8.49 -3.10 -38.32
N GLN A 543 -7.96 -2.71 -37.17
CA GLN A 543 -8.70 -2.49 -35.92
C GLN A 543 -9.67 -1.32 -35.99
N ILE A 544 -9.45 -0.34 -36.89
CA ILE A 544 -10.38 0.76 -37.15
C ILE A 544 -11.31 0.33 -38.29
N ARG A 545 -12.54 -0.06 -37.93
CA ARG A 545 -13.57 -0.52 -38.88
C ARG A 545 -14.16 0.62 -39.68
N SER A 546 -14.40 1.75 -39.02
CA SER A 546 -14.99 2.95 -39.59
C SER A 546 -14.56 4.17 -38.81
N ALA A 547 -14.34 5.28 -39.51
CA ALA A 547 -14.09 6.58 -38.93
C ALA A 547 -14.84 7.62 -39.76
N SER A 548 -15.58 8.51 -39.11
CA SER A 548 -16.18 9.68 -39.76
C SER A 548 -16.21 10.86 -38.81
N PHE A 549 -15.98 12.05 -39.34
CA PHE A 549 -16.07 13.30 -38.60
C PHE A 549 -17.03 14.26 -39.30
N SER A 550 -18.16 14.56 -38.68
CA SER A 550 -19.16 15.49 -39.23
C SER A 550 -19.90 16.21 -38.13
N ASN A 551 -20.20 17.51 -38.32
CA ASN A 551 -20.90 18.33 -37.34
C ASN A 551 -20.30 18.21 -35.91
N GLU A 552 -18.98 18.37 -35.78
CA GLU A 552 -18.25 18.29 -34.50
C GLU A 552 -18.32 16.90 -33.82
N THR A 553 -18.96 15.92 -34.47
CA THR A 553 -19.13 14.57 -33.96
C THR A 553 -18.17 13.63 -34.66
N LEU A 554 -17.36 12.92 -33.87
CA LEU A 554 -16.49 11.84 -34.29
C LEU A 554 -17.18 10.50 -34.03
N SER A 555 -17.44 9.73 -35.09
CA SER A 555 -17.88 8.35 -34.99
C SER A 555 -16.71 7.41 -35.29
N LEU A 556 -16.37 6.55 -34.33
CA LEU A 556 -15.31 5.54 -34.43
C LEU A 556 -15.87 4.14 -34.18
N GLY A 557 -15.68 3.25 -35.15
CA GLY A 557 -15.95 1.82 -35.00
C GLY A 557 -14.66 1.04 -34.80
N LEU A 558 -14.50 0.41 -33.64
CA LEU A 558 -13.28 -0.28 -33.24
C LEU A 558 -13.52 -1.78 -33.10
N THR A 559 -12.57 -2.59 -33.55
CA THR A 559 -12.53 -4.03 -33.25
C THR A 559 -11.94 -4.23 -31.86
N THR A 560 -12.51 -5.15 -31.08
CA THR A 560 -11.95 -5.58 -29.79
C THR A 560 -11.68 -7.08 -29.83
N ILE A 561 -10.77 -7.54 -28.98
CA ILE A 561 -10.53 -8.98 -28.79
C ILE A 561 -11.62 -9.56 -27.91
N GLU A 562 -12.00 -8.83 -26.85
CA GLU A 562 -13.01 -9.26 -25.90
C GLU A 562 -14.34 -8.53 -26.11
N GLU A 563 -15.44 -9.17 -25.69
CA GLU A 563 -16.76 -8.55 -25.67
C GLU A 563 -16.80 -7.46 -24.59
N PHE A 564 -17.27 -6.27 -24.97
CA PHE A 564 -17.48 -5.18 -24.02
C PHE A 564 -18.82 -5.35 -23.32
N ASP A 565 -18.81 -5.49 -21.99
CA ASP A 565 -20.01 -5.58 -21.16
C ASP A 565 -20.76 -4.24 -21.15
N GLU A 566 -22.00 -4.27 -21.64
CA GLU A 566 -22.89 -3.10 -21.66
C GLU A 566 -23.07 -2.49 -20.26
N SER A 567 -22.95 -3.27 -19.19
CA SER A 567 -23.06 -2.76 -17.81
C SER A 567 -21.96 -1.75 -17.43
N LEU A 568 -20.83 -1.78 -18.14
CA LEU A 568 -19.69 -0.89 -17.93
C LEU A 568 -19.74 0.39 -18.77
N THR A 569 -20.75 0.54 -19.63
CA THR A 569 -20.88 1.69 -20.55
C THR A 569 -20.87 3.03 -19.82
N GLU A 570 -21.65 3.19 -18.75
CA GLU A 570 -21.67 4.44 -17.97
C GLU A 570 -20.31 4.77 -17.34
N ARG A 571 -19.57 3.74 -16.91
CA ARG A 571 -18.21 3.91 -16.38
C ARG A 571 -17.23 4.33 -17.46
N LEU A 572 -17.33 3.72 -18.65
CA LEU A 572 -16.47 4.06 -19.78
C LEU A 572 -16.72 5.50 -20.21
N ILE A 573 -17.99 5.90 -20.38
CA ILE A 573 -18.39 7.29 -20.63
C ILE A 573 -17.77 8.20 -19.56
N THR A 574 -17.90 7.88 -18.28
CA THR A 574 -17.32 8.71 -17.20
C THR A 574 -15.80 8.86 -17.33
N ASN A 575 -15.09 7.79 -17.69
CA ASN A 575 -13.62 7.78 -17.77
C ASN A 575 -13.07 8.48 -19.02
N ILE A 576 -13.75 8.34 -20.17
CA ILE A 576 -13.36 9.06 -21.39
C ILE A 576 -13.85 10.51 -21.36
N SER A 577 -14.88 10.81 -20.57
CA SER A 577 -15.48 12.14 -20.54
C SER A 577 -14.57 13.18 -19.88
N GLY A 578 -14.13 14.15 -20.68
CA GLY A 578 -13.34 15.30 -20.24
C GLY A 578 -13.96 16.64 -20.66
N PRO A 579 -13.28 17.75 -20.38
CA PRO A 579 -13.75 19.10 -20.71
C PRO A 579 -13.78 19.40 -22.23
N GLN A 580 -13.15 18.58 -23.06
CA GLN A 580 -13.12 18.71 -24.52
C GLN A 580 -14.43 18.34 -25.24
N PHE A 581 -15.38 17.71 -24.56
CA PHE A 581 -16.64 17.27 -25.18
C PHE A 581 -17.76 18.29 -25.01
N ALA A 582 -18.70 18.28 -25.96
CA ALA A 582 -19.92 19.08 -25.93
C ALA A 582 -20.76 18.71 -24.70
N LEU A 583 -21.29 19.72 -24.01
CA LEU A 583 -22.11 19.52 -22.81
C LEU A 583 -23.60 19.60 -23.17
N VAL A 584 -24.33 18.51 -22.92
CA VAL A 584 -25.77 18.47 -23.10
C VAL A 584 -26.48 18.53 -21.75
N ARG A 585 -27.65 19.18 -21.76
CA ARG A 585 -28.50 19.34 -20.58
C ARG A 585 -29.26 18.04 -20.29
N ASN A 586 -28.83 17.28 -19.30
CA ASN A 586 -29.54 16.09 -18.84
C ASN A 586 -30.52 16.45 -17.69
N GLN A 587 -31.78 16.04 -17.83
CA GLN A 587 -32.81 16.20 -16.80
C GLN A 587 -32.96 14.87 -16.05
N ASN A 588 -32.38 14.79 -14.85
CA ASN A 588 -32.61 13.65 -13.97
C ASN A 588 -34.05 13.62 -13.45
N GLU A 589 -34.53 12.43 -13.06
CA GLU A 589 -35.87 12.16 -12.48
C GLU A 589 -36.24 13.06 -11.27
N ASN A 590 -35.24 13.70 -10.63
CA ASN A 590 -35.40 14.63 -9.51
C ASN A 590 -35.35 16.13 -9.90
N ALA A 591 -35.52 16.49 -11.18
CA ALA A 591 -35.55 17.86 -11.71
C ALA A 591 -34.25 18.70 -11.54
N ALA A 592 -33.17 18.11 -11.03
CA ALA A 592 -31.84 18.74 -11.04
C ALA A 592 -31.26 18.66 -12.46
N THR A 593 -30.97 19.83 -13.04
CA THR A 593 -30.29 19.94 -14.34
C THR A 593 -28.81 19.58 -14.15
N ARG A 594 -28.36 18.49 -14.75
CA ARG A 594 -26.94 18.10 -14.77
C ARG A 594 -26.43 18.23 -16.21
N TRP A 595 -25.31 18.91 -16.39
CA TRP A 595 -24.60 18.95 -17.67
C TRP A 595 -23.71 17.72 -17.76
N SER A 596 -23.85 16.94 -18.83
CA SER A 596 -23.04 15.77 -19.11
C SER A 596 -22.41 15.87 -20.50
N PRO A 597 -21.19 15.37 -20.68
CA PRO A 597 -20.58 15.17 -21.99
C PRO A 597 -21.48 14.36 -22.91
N ASP A 598 -21.56 14.77 -24.17
CA ASP A 598 -22.33 14.10 -25.23
C ASP A 598 -21.47 13.01 -25.87
N VAL A 599 -21.59 11.81 -25.30
CA VAL A 599 -20.85 10.62 -25.70
C VAL A 599 -21.81 9.43 -25.73
N SER A 600 -21.86 8.74 -26.86
CA SER A 600 -22.59 7.47 -27.02
C SER A 600 -21.59 6.32 -27.22
N ILE A 601 -21.93 5.16 -26.69
CA ILE A 601 -21.13 3.94 -26.85
C ILE A 601 -22.09 2.79 -27.10
N GLU A 602 -21.87 2.05 -28.18
CA GLU A 602 -22.62 0.85 -28.53
C GLU A 602 -21.67 -0.35 -28.64
N SER A 603 -21.98 -1.42 -27.90
CA SER A 603 -21.23 -2.67 -27.95
C SER A 603 -21.65 -3.53 -29.15
N ILE A 604 -20.69 -4.05 -29.89
CA ILE A 604 -20.91 -5.00 -30.99
C ILE A 604 -20.54 -6.40 -30.48
N GLN A 605 -21.55 -7.26 -30.38
CA GLN A 605 -21.39 -8.65 -29.94
C GLN A 605 -21.24 -9.61 -31.15
N GLY A 606 -20.52 -10.73 -30.99
CA GLY A 606 -20.40 -11.78 -32.00
C GLY A 606 -18.97 -12.20 -32.35
N GLN A 607 -18.77 -12.82 -33.53
CA GLN A 607 -17.47 -13.39 -33.93
C GLN A 607 -16.33 -12.38 -34.06
N THR A 608 -16.65 -11.11 -34.31
CA THR A 608 -15.69 -10.00 -34.31
C THR A 608 -16.23 -8.93 -33.38
N PRO A 609 -16.01 -9.05 -32.06
CA PRO A 609 -16.54 -8.08 -31.12
C PRO A 609 -15.92 -6.71 -31.36
N GLY A 610 -16.60 -5.67 -30.90
CA GLY A 610 -16.16 -4.30 -31.14
C GLY A 610 -16.97 -3.29 -30.38
N VAL A 611 -16.60 -2.02 -30.53
CA VAL A 611 -17.29 -0.90 -29.90
C VAL A 611 -17.43 0.21 -30.92
N ASN A 612 -18.64 0.73 -31.08
CA ASN A 612 -18.89 1.99 -31.77
C ASN A 612 -18.98 3.11 -30.75
N ILE A 613 -18.31 4.22 -31.02
CA ILE A 613 -18.22 5.35 -30.11
C ILE A 613 -18.51 6.61 -30.92
N ASP A 614 -19.52 7.37 -30.51
CA ASP A 614 -19.73 8.72 -31.01
C ASP A 614 -19.32 9.74 -29.93
N LEU A 615 -18.44 10.65 -30.32
CA LEU A 615 -17.87 11.69 -29.47
C LEU A 615 -18.20 13.05 -30.08
N SER A 616 -19.03 13.85 -29.41
CA SER A 616 -19.27 15.25 -29.80
C SER A 616 -18.24 16.14 -29.12
N PHE A 617 -17.41 16.82 -29.90
CA PHE A 617 -16.41 17.77 -29.39
C PHE A 617 -17.02 19.15 -29.15
N ASP A 618 -16.45 19.88 -28.20
CA ASP A 618 -16.75 21.30 -28.05
C ASP A 618 -16.11 22.08 -29.22
N PRO A 619 -16.86 22.95 -29.94
CA PRO A 619 -16.29 23.80 -30.99
C PRO A 619 -15.08 24.62 -30.52
N ILE A 620 -15.09 25.13 -29.29
CA ILE A 620 -13.99 25.89 -28.70
C ILE A 620 -12.74 25.02 -28.58
N PHE A 621 -12.91 23.77 -28.19
CA PHE A 621 -11.79 22.82 -28.11
C PHE A 621 -11.22 22.52 -29.50
N LEU A 622 -12.06 22.36 -30.52
CA LEU A 622 -11.61 22.11 -31.89
C LEU A 622 -10.79 23.29 -32.44
N ASP A 623 -11.24 24.52 -32.20
CA ASP A 623 -10.53 25.74 -32.62
C ASP A 623 -9.17 25.87 -31.92
N LEU A 624 -9.13 25.60 -30.60
CA LEU A 624 -7.88 25.56 -29.83
C LEU A 624 -6.93 24.50 -30.37
N TYR A 625 -7.42 23.27 -30.55
CA TYR A 625 -6.61 22.16 -31.02
C TYR A 625 -6.01 22.42 -32.39
N GLU A 626 -6.81 22.90 -33.34
CA GLU A 626 -6.32 23.22 -34.69
C GLU A 626 -5.28 24.36 -34.65
N GLY A 627 -5.47 25.36 -33.78
CA GLY A 627 -4.52 26.44 -33.53
C GLY A 627 -3.16 25.93 -33.04
N PHE A 628 -3.15 25.10 -32.00
CA PHE A 628 -1.93 24.52 -31.45
C PHE A 628 -1.27 23.55 -32.42
N TYR A 629 -2.05 22.68 -33.06
CA TYR A 629 -1.52 21.64 -33.93
C TYR A 629 -0.82 22.24 -35.16
N ARG A 630 -1.34 23.33 -35.74
CA ARG A 630 -0.68 24.03 -36.86
C ARG A 630 0.70 24.59 -36.53
N LYS A 631 0.99 24.85 -35.24
CA LYS A 631 2.27 25.41 -34.80
C LYS A 631 3.22 24.35 -34.25
N THR A 632 2.69 23.33 -33.57
CA THR A 632 3.50 22.31 -32.89
C THR A 632 3.70 21.03 -33.72
N GLU A 633 2.79 20.72 -34.65
CA GLU A 633 2.72 19.44 -35.36
C GLU A 633 2.67 18.21 -34.43
N SER A 634 2.28 18.38 -33.16
CA SER A 634 2.23 17.33 -32.15
C SER A 634 0.79 17.07 -31.69
N ASN A 635 0.32 15.82 -31.86
CA ASN A 635 -1.05 15.41 -31.51
C ASN A 635 -1.30 15.55 -30.00
N GLU A 636 -0.43 14.93 -29.20
CA GLU A 636 -0.52 14.83 -27.74
C GLU A 636 -0.42 16.21 -27.09
N LYS A 637 0.66 16.96 -27.37
CA LYS A 637 0.89 18.30 -26.80
C LYS A 637 -0.27 19.27 -27.12
N SER A 638 -0.79 19.21 -28.35
CA SER A 638 -1.91 20.07 -28.76
C SER A 638 -3.22 19.69 -28.07
N PHE A 639 -3.47 18.39 -27.88
CA PHE A 639 -4.64 17.90 -27.16
C PHE A 639 -4.60 18.30 -25.68
N GLU A 640 -3.46 18.10 -25.03
CA GLU A 640 -3.26 18.44 -23.61
C GLU A 640 -3.41 19.93 -23.35
N ALA A 641 -2.72 20.79 -24.12
CA ALA A 641 -2.82 22.23 -23.98
C ALA A 641 -4.26 22.73 -24.19
N SER A 642 -4.94 22.23 -25.22
CA SER A 642 -6.34 22.60 -25.51
C SER A 642 -7.28 22.17 -24.39
N SER A 643 -7.10 20.95 -23.87
CA SER A 643 -7.89 20.40 -22.76
C SER A 643 -7.64 21.14 -21.45
N ALA A 644 -6.39 21.51 -21.16
CA ALA A 644 -6.01 22.27 -19.97
C ALA A 644 -6.64 23.67 -19.97
N ILE A 645 -6.49 24.40 -21.08
CA ILE A 645 -7.02 25.76 -21.23
C ILE A 645 -8.55 25.75 -21.07
N ILE A 646 -9.27 24.89 -21.80
CA ILE A 646 -10.74 24.84 -21.71
C ILE A 646 -11.20 24.40 -20.30
N SER A 647 -10.46 23.50 -19.64
CA SER A 647 -10.73 23.09 -18.25
C SER A 647 -10.60 24.25 -17.28
N LEU A 648 -9.49 25.00 -17.36
CA LEU A 648 -9.20 26.13 -16.48
C LEU A 648 -10.21 27.25 -16.67
N VAL A 649 -10.48 27.63 -17.91
CA VAL A 649 -11.50 28.65 -18.26
C VAL A 649 -12.86 28.25 -17.72
N ARG A 650 -13.28 26.99 -17.88
CA ARG A 650 -14.56 26.49 -17.34
C ARG A 650 -14.58 26.36 -15.81
N ALA A 651 -13.45 26.12 -15.17
CA ALA A 651 -13.34 26.05 -13.72
C ALA A 651 -13.53 27.43 -13.08
N LEU A 652 -13.00 28.48 -13.73
CA LEU A 652 -13.05 29.85 -13.21
C LEU A 652 -14.32 30.60 -13.67
N ILE A 653 -14.70 30.53 -14.94
CA ILE A 653 -15.83 31.29 -15.52
C ILE A 653 -17.15 30.48 -15.52
N GLY A 654 -17.06 29.14 -15.45
CA GLY A 654 -18.20 28.22 -15.42
C GLY A 654 -18.44 27.47 -16.73
N ARG A 655 -19.30 26.43 -16.67
CA ARG A 655 -19.52 25.45 -17.75
C ARG A 655 -20.69 25.76 -18.72
N GLY A 656 -21.23 26.98 -18.69
CA GLY A 656 -22.43 27.33 -19.47
C GLY A 656 -22.11 27.83 -20.88
N PRO A 657 -22.89 27.45 -21.93
CA PRO A 657 -22.59 27.79 -23.34
C PRO A 657 -22.67 29.30 -23.69
N ASN A 658 -23.15 30.15 -22.77
CA ASN A 658 -23.26 31.61 -22.97
C ASN A 658 -22.47 32.40 -21.91
N ARG A 659 -21.40 31.82 -21.36
CA ARG A 659 -20.58 32.49 -20.33
C ARG A 659 -19.37 33.18 -20.94
N PHE A 660 -18.74 32.53 -21.92
CA PHE A 660 -17.59 33.04 -22.64
C PHE A 660 -17.61 32.52 -24.08
N GLU A 661 -16.98 33.25 -24.97
CA GLU A 661 -16.56 32.80 -26.29
C GLU A 661 -15.03 32.82 -26.33
N LEU A 662 -14.44 31.81 -26.96
CA LEU A 662 -13.00 31.74 -27.14
C LEU A 662 -12.73 31.37 -28.59
N SER A 663 -11.91 32.17 -29.26
CA SER A 663 -11.52 31.95 -30.65
C SER A 663 -10.02 32.15 -30.83
N VAL A 664 -9.41 31.31 -31.66
CA VAL A 664 -8.00 31.45 -32.02
C VAL A 664 -7.88 32.38 -33.22
N ASP A 665 -7.08 33.44 -33.10
CA ASP A 665 -6.76 34.30 -34.23
C ASP A 665 -5.81 33.58 -35.19
N GLN A 666 -6.39 33.09 -36.29
CA GLN A 666 -5.66 32.35 -37.31
C GLN A 666 -4.85 33.25 -38.27
N SER A 667 -4.90 34.57 -38.12
CA SER A 667 -4.21 35.52 -39.02
C SER A 667 -2.74 35.77 -38.65
N ASN A 668 -2.30 35.32 -37.47
CA ASN A 668 -0.94 35.55 -36.99
C ASN A 668 0.06 34.57 -37.65
N GLU A 669 0.90 35.10 -38.55
CA GLU A 669 1.94 34.35 -39.28
C GLU A 669 3.17 34.01 -38.40
N ASP A 670 3.28 34.56 -37.20
CA ASP A 670 4.44 34.28 -36.33
C ASP A 670 4.47 32.82 -35.87
N ALA A 671 5.59 32.14 -36.06
CA ALA A 671 5.72 30.69 -35.80
C ALA A 671 5.79 30.36 -34.30
N SER A 672 6.14 31.34 -33.46
CA SER A 672 6.36 31.17 -32.02
C SER A 672 5.23 31.63 -31.11
N SER A 673 4.13 32.15 -31.66
CA SER A 673 3.02 32.67 -30.85
C SER A 673 1.64 32.27 -31.39
N ILE A 674 0.69 32.08 -30.48
CA ILE A 674 -0.73 31.86 -30.75
C ILE A 674 -1.51 32.93 -29.99
N SER A 675 -2.35 33.68 -30.71
CA SER A 675 -3.23 34.67 -30.11
C SER A 675 -4.63 34.08 -29.94
N ILE A 676 -5.10 34.07 -28.70
CA ILE A 676 -6.43 33.61 -28.31
C ILE A 676 -7.24 34.83 -27.88
N GLU A 677 -8.41 34.99 -28.45
CA GLU A 677 -9.38 36.01 -28.05
C GLU A 677 -10.42 35.37 -27.13
N LEU A 678 -10.56 35.92 -25.92
CA LEU A 678 -11.53 35.50 -24.90
C LEU A 678 -12.54 36.63 -24.68
N THR A 679 -13.79 36.37 -25.03
CA THR A 679 -14.90 37.30 -24.88
C THR A 679 -15.81 36.84 -23.76
N LEU A 680 -15.97 37.67 -22.73
CA LEU A 680 -16.85 37.40 -21.59
C LEU A 680 -18.28 37.87 -21.92
N LEU A 681 -19.21 36.92 -22.06
CA LEU A 681 -20.60 37.18 -22.42
C LEU A 681 -21.47 37.58 -21.21
N GLU A 682 -21.04 37.23 -20.00
CA GLU A 682 -21.59 37.73 -18.73
C GLU A 682 -20.53 38.44 -17.91
N ARG A 683 -20.95 39.31 -16.98
CA ARG A 683 -20.07 40.13 -16.13
C ARG A 683 -19.33 39.24 -15.11
N ALA A 684 -18.27 38.55 -15.54
CA ALA A 684 -17.31 37.89 -14.65
C ALA A 684 -16.51 38.96 -13.86
N LEU A 685 -16.07 38.61 -12.66
CA LEU A 685 -15.25 39.50 -11.83
C LEU A 685 -13.84 39.56 -12.43
N ILE A 686 -13.27 40.76 -12.52
CA ILE A 686 -11.98 41.04 -13.16
C ILE A 686 -10.81 40.24 -12.53
N ASP A 687 -10.98 39.77 -11.29
CA ASP A 687 -9.98 38.96 -10.56
C ASP A 687 -9.75 37.56 -11.17
N ASP A 688 -10.67 37.03 -11.99
CA ASP A 688 -10.56 35.68 -12.56
C ASP A 688 -9.58 35.61 -13.77
N LEU A 689 -9.28 36.73 -14.44
CA LEU A 689 -8.48 36.75 -15.69
C LEU A 689 -6.97 36.65 -15.46
N GLU A 690 -6.44 37.29 -14.42
CA GLU A 690 -5.03 37.14 -14.03
C GLU A 690 -4.76 35.70 -13.57
N LEU A 691 -5.73 35.09 -12.87
CA LEU A 691 -5.67 33.71 -12.44
C LEU A 691 -5.72 32.71 -13.61
N ILE A 692 -6.51 33.02 -14.65
CA ILE A 692 -6.49 32.25 -15.92
C ILE A 692 -5.11 32.36 -16.57
N ALA A 693 -4.54 33.56 -16.69
CA ALA A 693 -3.23 33.74 -17.31
C ALA A 693 -2.11 33.03 -16.53
N GLU A 694 -2.12 33.12 -15.19
CA GLU A 694 -1.19 32.42 -14.31
C GLU A 694 -1.32 30.90 -14.46
N GLY A 695 -2.54 30.36 -14.42
CA GLY A 695 -2.78 28.93 -14.60
C GLY A 695 -2.39 28.41 -15.99
N ILE A 696 -2.59 29.21 -17.05
CA ILE A 696 -2.14 28.86 -18.41
C ILE A 696 -0.60 28.88 -18.49
N SER A 697 0.07 29.78 -17.77
CA SER A 697 1.53 29.88 -17.78
C SER A 697 2.25 28.69 -17.12
N GLU A 698 1.54 27.88 -16.33
CA GLU A 698 2.08 26.64 -15.76
C GLU A 698 2.10 25.47 -16.76
N GLU A 699 1.45 25.61 -17.92
CA GLU A 699 1.43 24.57 -18.96
C GLU A 699 2.77 24.48 -19.68
N LYS A 700 3.31 23.25 -19.78
CA LYS A 700 4.66 22.99 -20.32
C LYS A 700 4.89 23.50 -21.74
N LEU A 701 3.85 23.60 -22.56
CA LEU A 701 3.95 24.07 -23.94
C LEU A 701 4.08 25.59 -24.04
N ILE A 702 3.78 26.32 -22.97
CA ILE A 702 3.60 27.77 -22.95
C ILE A 702 4.76 28.40 -22.17
N SER A 703 5.55 29.23 -22.86
CA SER A 703 6.69 29.90 -22.25
C SER A 703 6.34 31.25 -21.63
N ASP A 704 5.34 31.94 -22.17
CA ASP A 704 4.89 33.23 -21.67
C ASP A 704 3.43 33.51 -22.07
N VAL A 705 2.71 34.27 -21.25
CA VAL A 705 1.31 34.65 -21.48
C VAL A 705 1.17 36.15 -21.32
N ALA A 706 0.88 36.83 -22.44
CA ALA A 706 0.62 38.26 -22.44
C ALA A 706 -0.89 38.54 -22.47
N LEU A 707 -1.40 39.25 -21.47
CA LEU A 707 -2.79 39.69 -21.39
C LEU A 707 -2.93 41.14 -21.91
N ALA A 708 -3.79 41.35 -22.90
CA ALA A 708 -4.21 42.66 -23.37
C ALA A 708 -5.74 42.78 -23.29
N SER A 709 -6.25 43.96 -22.88
CA SER A 709 -7.69 44.25 -22.88
C SER A 709 -8.03 45.16 -24.07
N THR A 710 -8.86 44.66 -24.97
CA THR A 710 -9.39 45.40 -26.12
C THR A 710 -10.68 46.14 -25.76
N SER A 711 -11.50 45.60 -24.85
CA SER A 711 -12.69 46.25 -24.28
C SER A 711 -13.02 45.74 -22.86
N PRO A 712 -14.01 46.30 -22.13
CA PRO A 712 -14.39 45.82 -20.79
C PRO A 712 -14.92 44.38 -20.72
N SER A 713 -15.20 43.76 -21.87
CA SER A 713 -15.71 42.39 -22.01
C SER A 713 -14.88 41.53 -22.98
N GLU A 714 -13.94 42.11 -23.72
CA GLU A 714 -13.08 41.41 -24.66
C GLU A 714 -11.63 41.52 -24.21
N HIS A 715 -11.00 40.37 -24.05
CA HIS A 715 -9.63 40.22 -23.60
C HIS A 715 -8.88 39.34 -24.59
N GLN A 716 -7.68 39.76 -24.98
CA GLN A 716 -6.80 39.00 -25.85
C GLN A 716 -5.66 38.42 -25.01
N LEU A 717 -5.54 37.09 -25.04
CA LEU A 717 -4.45 36.32 -24.46
C LEU A 717 -3.49 35.95 -25.59
N THR A 718 -2.28 36.48 -25.58
CA THR A 718 -1.23 36.04 -26.51
C THR A 718 -0.34 35.04 -25.80
N LEU A 719 -0.34 33.80 -26.29
CA LEU A 719 0.47 32.71 -25.79
C LEU A 719 1.75 32.64 -26.62
N THR A 720 2.89 32.69 -25.95
CA THR A 720 4.18 32.37 -26.57
C THR A 720 4.46 30.90 -26.34
N LEU A 721 4.70 30.15 -27.41
CA LEU A 721 5.01 28.73 -27.33
C LEU A 721 6.49 28.54 -27.04
N GLU A 722 6.81 27.59 -26.18
CA GLU A 722 8.19 27.18 -26.02
C GLU A 722 8.70 26.62 -27.35
N GLN A 723 9.87 27.09 -27.82
CA GLN A 723 10.55 26.45 -28.94
C GLN A 723 11.06 25.09 -28.46
N SER A 724 10.16 24.13 -28.46
CA SER A 724 10.55 22.74 -28.56
C SER A 724 11.45 22.66 -29.80
N ASP A 725 12.65 22.08 -29.67
CA ASP A 725 13.25 21.40 -30.81
C ASP A 725 12.12 20.65 -31.51
N LYS A 726 12.15 20.56 -32.84
CA LYS A 726 11.25 19.63 -33.52
C LYS A 726 11.53 18.25 -32.94
N ASP A 727 10.83 17.92 -31.85
CA ASP A 727 10.35 16.62 -31.50
C ASP A 727 9.47 16.30 -32.70
N ILE A 728 10.12 15.92 -33.79
CA ILE A 728 9.82 14.67 -34.45
C ILE A 728 9.99 13.60 -33.35
N GLY A 729 9.18 13.68 -32.29
CA GLY A 729 8.91 12.56 -31.44
C GLY A 729 8.38 11.57 -32.44
N GLU A 730 9.14 10.50 -32.66
CA GLU A 730 8.72 9.39 -33.48
C GLU A 730 7.26 9.16 -33.13
N LEU A 731 6.35 9.50 -34.05
CA LEU A 731 4.94 9.21 -33.89
C LEU A 731 4.93 7.75 -33.45
N GLN A 732 4.35 7.48 -32.27
CA GLN A 732 4.36 6.12 -31.74
C GLN A 732 3.92 5.20 -32.89
N PRO A 733 4.56 4.04 -33.12
CA PRO A 733 4.26 3.20 -34.29
C PRO A 733 2.75 2.98 -34.48
N ARG A 734 2.03 2.89 -33.37
CA ARG A 734 0.58 2.82 -33.27
C ARG A 734 -0.18 4.03 -33.83
N ALA A 735 0.31 5.24 -33.58
CA ALA A 735 -0.23 6.49 -34.13
C ALA A 735 -0.01 6.58 -35.64
N ILE A 736 1.12 6.08 -36.15
CA ILE A 736 1.42 6.00 -37.59
C ILE A 736 0.42 5.06 -38.27
N GLU A 737 0.27 3.85 -37.73
CA GLU A 737 -0.69 2.84 -38.21
C GLU A 737 -2.12 3.38 -38.26
N ALA A 738 -2.56 4.03 -37.16
CA ALA A 738 -3.88 4.62 -37.09
C ALA A 738 -4.04 5.79 -38.08
N SER A 739 -3.01 6.64 -38.23
CA SER A 739 -3.04 7.79 -39.14
C SER A 739 -3.24 7.36 -40.59
N GLU A 740 -2.50 6.35 -41.07
CA GLU A 740 -2.62 5.87 -42.45
C GLU A 740 -4.03 5.33 -42.74
N ARG A 741 -4.59 4.58 -41.79
CA ARG A 741 -5.94 4.03 -41.93
C ARG A 741 -7.03 5.09 -41.88
N ILE A 742 -6.91 6.06 -40.96
CA ILE A 742 -7.87 7.16 -40.82
C ILE A 742 -7.87 8.02 -42.09
N ASP A 743 -6.70 8.31 -42.65
CA ASP A 743 -6.57 9.03 -43.92
C ASP A 743 -7.26 8.29 -45.09
N GLU A 744 -7.14 6.95 -45.13
CA GLU A 744 -7.81 6.12 -46.12
C GLU A 744 -9.35 6.15 -45.97
N LEU A 745 -9.85 5.99 -44.74
CA LEU A 745 -11.29 5.95 -44.46
C LEU A 745 -11.99 7.30 -44.71
N LEU A 746 -11.31 8.41 -44.45
CA LEU A 746 -11.85 9.76 -44.64
C LEU A 746 -11.66 10.29 -46.07
N GLY A 747 -10.82 9.65 -46.89
CA GLY A 747 -10.61 9.97 -48.30
C GLY A 747 -9.83 11.26 -48.60
N GLN A 748 -9.56 12.11 -47.60
CA GLN A 748 -8.68 13.29 -47.67
C GLN A 748 -7.99 13.56 -46.32
N ARG A 749 -6.75 14.06 -46.35
CA ARG A 749 -6.05 14.59 -45.17
C ARG A 749 -6.70 15.90 -44.73
N GLY A 750 -7.55 15.84 -43.71
CA GLY A 750 -8.12 17.01 -43.03
C GLY A 750 -7.20 17.51 -41.91
N SER A 751 -7.34 18.78 -41.51
CA SER A 751 -6.60 19.35 -40.37
C SER A 751 -6.94 18.69 -39.02
N LEU A 752 -8.07 17.98 -38.94
CA LEU A 752 -8.54 17.28 -37.74
C LEU A 752 -8.24 15.78 -37.74
N ASN A 753 -7.68 15.19 -38.81
CA ASN A 753 -7.30 13.77 -38.80
C ASN A 753 -6.35 13.40 -37.63
N PRO A 754 -5.37 14.25 -37.25
CA PRO A 754 -4.51 14.00 -36.09
C PRO A 754 -5.26 13.97 -34.76
N LEU A 755 -6.33 14.76 -34.62
CA LEU A 755 -7.21 14.71 -33.44
C LEU A 755 -7.93 13.35 -33.34
N ILE A 756 -8.33 12.80 -34.47
CA ILE A 756 -9.01 11.50 -34.53
C ILE A 756 -8.05 10.38 -34.11
N VAL A 757 -6.80 10.45 -34.55
CA VAL A 757 -5.73 9.51 -34.12
C VAL A 757 -5.53 9.59 -32.61
N GLU A 758 -5.40 10.79 -32.05
CA GLU A 758 -5.23 11.00 -30.61
C GLU A 758 -6.44 10.50 -29.80
N SER A 759 -7.65 10.74 -30.31
CA SER A 759 -8.89 10.29 -29.68
C SER A 759 -8.98 8.75 -29.66
N TYR A 760 -8.57 8.09 -30.74
CA TYR A 760 -8.46 6.63 -30.81
C TYR A 760 -7.48 6.07 -29.76
N ILE A 761 -6.29 6.66 -29.63
CA ILE A 761 -5.27 6.21 -28.67
C ILE A 761 -5.82 6.28 -27.25
N ARG A 762 -6.37 7.43 -26.84
CA ARG A 762 -6.93 7.64 -25.49
C ARG A 762 -8.09 6.72 -25.17
N VAL A 763 -9.01 6.53 -26.12
CA VAL A 763 -10.13 5.59 -25.97
C VAL A 763 -9.60 4.17 -25.76
N SER A 764 -8.64 3.76 -26.58
CA SER A 764 -8.09 2.43 -26.45
C SER A 764 -7.32 2.21 -25.15
N ASP A 765 -6.58 3.19 -24.68
CA ASP A 765 -5.85 3.10 -23.41
C ASP A 765 -6.83 3.04 -22.24
N THR A 766 -7.93 3.77 -22.34
CA THR A 766 -9.03 3.71 -21.36
C THR A 766 -9.68 2.33 -21.35
N LEU A 767 -9.95 1.75 -22.52
CA LEU A 767 -10.50 0.39 -22.64
C LEU A 767 -9.55 -0.67 -22.07
N ALA A 768 -8.23 -0.53 -22.28
CA ALA A 768 -7.25 -1.46 -21.75
C ALA A 768 -7.08 -1.35 -20.22
N ALA A 769 -7.42 -0.21 -19.62
CA ALA A 769 -7.28 0.04 -18.20
C ALA A 769 -8.38 -0.62 -17.34
N SER A 770 -8.10 -0.76 -16.04
CA SER A 770 -9.10 -1.18 -15.05
C SER A 770 -10.24 -0.14 -14.97
N PRO A 771 -11.52 -0.56 -14.96
CA PRO A 771 -12.04 -1.92 -14.78
C PRO A 771 -12.47 -2.65 -16.07
N PHE A 772 -12.15 -2.15 -17.27
CA PHE A 772 -12.69 -2.68 -18.52
C PHE A 772 -11.84 -3.81 -19.10
N TYR A 773 -10.51 -3.64 -19.08
CA TYR A 773 -9.52 -4.60 -19.59
C TYR A 773 -9.68 -4.98 -21.07
N VAL A 774 -10.50 -4.28 -21.85
CA VAL A 774 -10.81 -4.55 -23.26
C VAL A 774 -9.66 -4.10 -24.15
N THR A 775 -9.12 -5.03 -24.91
CA THR A 775 -7.96 -4.79 -25.75
C THR A 775 -8.39 -4.59 -27.20
N ILE A 776 -7.91 -3.49 -27.78
CA ILE A 776 -7.98 -3.27 -29.22
C ILE A 776 -6.75 -3.94 -29.84
N PRO A 777 -6.92 -4.82 -30.85
CA PRO A 777 -5.79 -5.46 -31.50
C PRO A 777 -4.97 -4.44 -32.28
N GLU A 778 -3.65 -4.61 -32.28
CA GLU A 778 -2.71 -3.72 -32.97
C GLU A 778 -1.73 -4.58 -33.78
N ASN A 779 -1.35 -4.10 -34.97
CA ASN A 779 -0.24 -4.71 -35.72
C ASN A 779 1.10 -4.40 -35.03
N THR A 780 1.22 -3.19 -34.46
CA THR A 780 2.44 -2.78 -33.77
C THR A 780 2.66 -3.56 -32.47
N THR A 781 3.86 -4.10 -32.33
CA THR A 781 4.26 -4.83 -31.13
C THR A 781 4.42 -3.89 -29.94
N LYS A 782 3.88 -4.24 -28.77
CA LYS A 782 4.20 -3.55 -27.52
C LYS A 782 5.47 -4.16 -26.95
N SER A 783 6.53 -3.37 -26.86
CA SER A 783 7.84 -3.88 -26.47
C SER A 783 8.36 -3.06 -25.30
N ALA A 784 8.79 -3.75 -24.25
CA ALA A 784 9.25 -3.13 -23.02
C ALA A 784 10.40 -3.96 -22.43
N TYR A 785 10.94 -3.47 -21.32
CA TYR A 785 11.78 -4.25 -20.43
C TYR A 785 11.04 -4.40 -19.10
N SER A 786 11.17 -5.56 -18.47
CA SER A 786 10.48 -5.86 -17.21
C SER A 786 11.48 -6.16 -16.10
N GLU A 787 11.18 -5.66 -14.89
CA GLU A 787 11.86 -6.13 -13.69
C GLU A 787 11.54 -7.62 -13.43
N ARG A 788 12.30 -8.24 -12.52
CA ARG A 788 12.03 -9.60 -12.06
C ARG A 788 10.62 -9.71 -11.50
N GLU A 789 9.86 -10.70 -11.96
CA GLU A 789 8.54 -11.00 -11.43
C GLU A 789 8.63 -11.66 -10.04
N TYR A 790 7.63 -11.39 -9.20
CA TYR A 790 7.46 -12.09 -7.93
C TYR A 790 6.09 -12.75 -7.90
N GLU A 791 6.09 -13.99 -7.43
CA GLU A 791 4.88 -14.75 -7.16
C GLU A 791 4.72 -14.76 -5.64
N TYR A 792 3.76 -13.98 -5.17
CA TYR A 792 3.52 -13.76 -3.75
C TYR A 792 2.63 -14.85 -3.17
N PHE A 793 1.60 -15.29 -3.90
CA PHE A 793 0.57 -16.17 -3.36
C PHE A 793 1.05 -17.60 -3.07
N PHE A 794 1.43 -18.37 -4.09
CA PHE A 794 1.87 -19.76 -3.96
C PHE A 794 3.17 -19.87 -3.17
N SER A 795 4.10 -18.94 -3.34
CA SER A 795 5.35 -18.86 -2.58
C SER A 795 5.08 -18.72 -1.10
N SER A 796 4.25 -17.74 -0.72
CA SER A 796 3.92 -17.53 0.69
C SER A 796 3.10 -18.66 1.25
N LYS A 797 2.11 -19.19 0.52
CA LYS A 797 1.30 -20.31 0.99
C LYS A 797 2.11 -21.59 1.15
N THR A 798 3.07 -21.84 0.27
CA THR A 798 4.03 -22.96 0.41
C THR A 798 4.87 -22.78 1.67
N LEU A 799 5.38 -21.58 1.92
CA LEU A 799 6.15 -21.28 3.12
C LEU A 799 5.30 -21.45 4.38
N GLU A 800 4.08 -20.91 4.41
CA GLU A 800 3.13 -21.05 5.51
C GLU A 800 2.84 -22.52 5.82
N ILE A 801 2.57 -23.33 4.80
CA ILE A 801 2.33 -24.78 4.94
C ILE A 801 3.58 -25.47 5.51
N ALA A 802 4.76 -25.16 5.01
CA ALA A 802 6.02 -25.74 5.49
C ALA A 802 6.28 -25.38 6.96
N THR A 803 6.08 -24.12 7.34
CA THR A 803 6.27 -23.65 8.72
C THR A 803 5.22 -24.24 9.66
N ASP A 804 3.97 -24.38 9.22
CA ASP A 804 2.91 -25.04 9.98
C ASP A 804 3.27 -26.51 10.27
N ILE A 805 3.78 -27.25 9.26
CA ILE A 805 4.24 -28.63 9.43
C ILE A 805 5.38 -28.72 10.47
N ILE A 806 6.37 -27.81 10.40
CA ILE A 806 7.44 -27.73 11.40
C ILE A 806 6.87 -27.43 12.79
N GLY A 807 5.91 -26.50 12.88
CA GLY A 807 5.19 -26.18 14.10
C GLY A 807 4.51 -27.40 14.72
N PHE A 808 3.88 -28.24 13.90
CA PHE A 808 3.29 -29.50 14.36
C PHE A 808 4.32 -30.51 14.87
N PHE A 809 5.47 -30.66 14.21
CA PHE A 809 6.56 -31.50 14.71
C PHE A 809 7.02 -31.06 16.10
N ILE A 810 7.13 -29.74 16.33
CA ILE A 810 7.52 -29.19 17.63
C ILE A 810 6.41 -29.41 18.68
N ILE A 811 5.13 -29.26 18.31
CA ILE A 811 4.00 -29.59 19.19
C ILE A 811 4.04 -31.07 19.61
N ILE A 812 4.22 -31.98 18.65
CA ILE A 812 4.30 -33.43 18.91
C ILE A 812 5.48 -33.73 19.84
N PHE A 813 6.65 -33.13 19.56
CA PHE A 813 7.82 -33.26 20.42
C PHE A 813 7.53 -32.79 21.86
N LEU A 814 6.89 -31.64 22.02
CA LEU A 814 6.50 -31.09 23.32
C LEU A 814 5.55 -32.03 24.08
N LEU A 815 4.52 -32.55 23.40
CA LEU A 815 3.58 -33.52 23.99
C LEU A 815 4.26 -34.85 24.38
N ILE A 816 5.23 -35.32 23.60
CA ILE A 816 6.02 -36.52 23.92
C ILE A 816 6.86 -36.28 25.18
N MET A 817 7.49 -35.11 25.30
CA MET A 817 8.27 -34.73 26.48
C MET A 817 7.40 -34.57 27.73
N GLU A 818 6.20 -34.01 27.58
CA GLU A 818 5.20 -33.92 28.64
C GLU A 818 4.76 -35.31 29.11
N LYS A 819 4.41 -36.22 28.18
CA LYS A 819 4.01 -37.60 28.49
C LYS A 819 5.13 -38.41 29.18
N ARG A 820 6.40 -38.09 28.90
CA ARG A 820 7.57 -38.72 29.54
C ARG A 820 7.91 -38.12 30.91
N GLY A 821 7.19 -37.09 31.37
CA GLY A 821 7.48 -36.39 32.62
C GLY A 821 8.79 -35.60 32.59
N VAL A 822 9.29 -35.26 31.41
CA VAL A 822 10.49 -34.41 31.26
C VAL A 822 10.11 -32.93 31.34
N ILE A 823 8.90 -32.59 30.88
CA ILE A 823 8.32 -31.25 30.92
C ILE A 823 7.05 -31.31 31.77
N HIS A 824 6.91 -30.37 32.69
CA HIS A 824 5.75 -30.23 33.55
C HIS A 824 5.02 -28.92 33.29
N ARG A 825 3.70 -28.90 33.47
CA ARG A 825 2.90 -27.67 33.47
C ARG A 825 2.85 -27.10 34.87
N PHE A 826 4.00 -26.67 35.38
CA PHE A 826 4.15 -26.21 36.76
C PHE A 826 3.11 -25.18 37.18
N GLY A 827 2.77 -24.25 36.28
CA GLY A 827 1.76 -23.24 36.53
C GLY A 827 0.37 -23.84 36.71
N ALA A 828 -0.02 -24.80 35.88
CA ALA A 828 -1.31 -25.50 35.98
C ALA A 828 -1.36 -26.44 37.20
N GLU A 829 -0.30 -27.19 37.46
CA GLU A 829 -0.17 -28.08 38.63
C GLU A 829 -0.24 -27.29 39.95
N GLU A 830 0.39 -26.11 40.03
CA GLU A 830 0.30 -25.22 41.20
C GLU A 830 -1.13 -24.71 41.41
N ASP A 831 -1.90 -24.52 40.34
CA ASP A 831 -3.28 -24.05 40.41
C ASP A 831 -4.27 -25.16 40.76
N GLU A 832 -4.06 -26.40 40.29
CA GLU A 832 -4.87 -27.57 40.68
C GLU A 832 -4.70 -27.92 42.17
N ASN A 833 -3.51 -27.66 42.72
CA ASN A 833 -3.20 -27.89 44.13
C ASN A 833 -3.75 -26.81 45.09
N ARG A 834 -4.30 -25.70 44.57
CA ARG A 834 -4.85 -24.56 45.34
C ARG A 834 -6.37 -24.59 45.36
#